data_AF-A0A815HJ33-F1
#
_entry.id   AF-A0A815HJ33-F1
#
_cell.length_a   1.000
_cell.length_b   1.000
_cell.length_c   1.000
_cell.angle_alpha   90.00
_cell.angle_beta   90.00
_cell.angle_gamma   90.00
#
_symmetry.space_group_name_H-M   'P 1'
#
loop_
_entity.id
_entity.type
_entity.pdbx_description
1 polymer ?
#
loop_
_entity_poly.entity_id
_entity_poly.type
_entity_poly.pdbx_seq_one_letter_code
_entity_poly.pdbx_strand_id
1 'polypeptide(L)'
;MSTVNVLLVALFSLITIINGQLNCSTYNPCGRYGYCRDNSDGEWTCKCKFWWNGTLCDEQTNSGKQVIALGCILGFLMAVFHGLQITLCIRNKRRKSKEDKKKEISQIPTLVDLALENAKKSTRLSSCLVACLTIIIAAVALVSKWSLIQPIHNEVATKYLTNQPIYYVPNSFCNTMSLQQFNIITFPVACFLILMLIITTKRTSLLPNLCYGYGGPPMPVDFLSHVDRTFAAFIFAVCADELLLIMLSVIDGTAKKGEGVIITYLLRVLEVFIMGVRYYALLAAVYLNTIFILACATIYAWLDYAITIINQGMCDSDFYPTYNDYLDNSTSIEEMFVYYGTGPNLIAIQLCIDIPRFLCLAYVNIKIPMLLIRKIYLQCKRNLPLEQKMLMKLTREQRIFFRISEPNSVEMLYVKNLFRSAKNRPKSQTLFARIIPTKIYEWRDDYRFSTRILCLYSSIFLLLYFVTIQACVQALPLLSALQQVLQDAVEKISTIFISESEDTDGENVSPNTSNFPLPSLIRPYLFAIFITLILIVIQLLVLLANIRRNSFQSFRGEDSEIPRRERSKYVSYAAGNFHFAGYFIGYLIWGYMIIAVFSLLFCISIDAFITYGSVRFLESILKFIIPSILFVLFKQYLNKILAQYIFLQHHGEVLSLNNRRFLMIFIYFNFFLDAFLGFISSILRLIKSVIGGIIYMCRLDYSPLGRKLETMDGGFSAYCGFIHTECAHRHPVMLAVVSHLYTQIKIKELKMNMMNSNDLSIDKTNEIKLKSQSRYVRKWKLAVFLTQNPTFVFFRKAFLNQLHIEDVRYLNDIDNNDKSNIQRRLSVYTRRMSAARLSIVSDNSLKYLEAYRF
;
A
#
# COMPACT_ATOMS: atom_id res chain seq x y z
N MET A 1 -6.71 12.07 -5.15
CA MET A 1 -7.06 10.80 -5.83
C MET A 1 -8.22 10.97 -6.81
N SER A 2 -9.33 11.66 -6.51
CA SER A 2 -10.25 12.12 -7.58
C SER A 2 -9.65 13.25 -8.43
N THR A 3 -8.70 14.03 -7.90
CA THR A 3 -7.95 15.04 -8.66
C THR A 3 -7.06 14.44 -9.76
N VAL A 4 -6.72 13.15 -9.71
CA VAL A 4 -5.93 12.48 -10.75
C VAL A 4 -6.85 11.87 -11.81
N ASN A 5 -7.99 11.30 -11.42
CA ASN A 5 -9.00 10.84 -12.39
C ASN A 5 -9.71 12.01 -13.11
N VAL A 6 -9.89 13.14 -12.43
CA VAL A 6 -10.41 14.37 -13.05
C VAL A 6 -9.34 15.07 -13.89
N LEU A 7 -8.04 14.97 -13.54
CA LEU A 7 -6.97 15.43 -14.45
C LEU A 7 -6.83 14.50 -15.66
N LEU A 8 -6.99 13.17 -15.51
CA LEU A 8 -6.94 12.23 -16.62
C LEU A 8 -8.11 12.45 -17.58
N VAL A 9 -9.32 12.65 -17.05
CA VAL A 9 -10.49 12.98 -17.87
C VAL A 9 -10.38 14.38 -18.46
N ALA A 10 -9.83 15.36 -17.73
CA ALA A 10 -9.57 16.71 -18.24
C ALA A 10 -8.46 16.74 -19.30
N LEU A 11 -7.40 15.94 -19.16
CA LEU A 11 -6.33 15.76 -20.14
C LEU A 11 -6.84 15.00 -21.37
N PHE A 12 -7.69 13.99 -21.20
CA PHE A 12 -8.38 13.33 -22.33
C PHE A 12 -9.34 14.28 -23.06
N SER A 13 -9.98 15.21 -22.35
CA SER A 13 -10.82 16.25 -22.97
C SER A 13 -10.02 17.43 -23.55
N LEU A 14 -8.79 17.68 -23.08
CA LEU A 14 -7.92 18.72 -23.66
C LEU A 14 -7.18 18.22 -24.91
N ILE A 15 -6.82 16.93 -24.94
CA ILE A 15 -6.17 16.27 -26.09
C ILE A 15 -7.17 16.10 -27.25
N THR A 16 -8.48 16.19 -27.00
CA THR A 16 -9.52 16.20 -28.04
C THR A 16 -9.85 17.60 -28.59
N ILE A 17 -9.28 18.68 -28.04
CA ILE A 17 -9.56 20.06 -28.47
C ILE A 17 -8.43 20.68 -29.32
N ILE A 18 -7.28 20.02 -29.47
CA ILE A 18 -6.20 20.48 -30.36
C ILE A 18 -6.12 19.55 -31.56
N ASN A 19 -7.03 19.71 -32.51
CA ASN A 19 -6.72 19.44 -33.92
C ASN A 19 -7.64 20.27 -34.81
N GLY A 20 -7.01 21.02 -35.71
CA GLY A 20 -7.61 22.08 -36.49
C GLY A 20 -8.71 21.63 -37.45
N GLN A 21 -9.57 22.59 -37.77
CA GLN A 21 -10.51 22.51 -38.88
C GLN A 21 -9.76 22.11 -40.17
N LEU A 22 -10.22 21.05 -40.82
CA LEU A 22 -9.89 20.75 -42.21
C LEU A 22 -11.19 20.45 -42.94
N ASN A 23 -11.48 21.29 -43.94
CA ASN A 23 -12.58 21.09 -44.88
C ASN A 23 -12.27 19.87 -45.75
N CYS A 24 -13.19 18.90 -45.76
CA CYS A 24 -13.19 17.84 -46.78
C CYS A 24 -13.56 18.47 -48.14
N SER A 25 -12.73 18.26 -49.17
CA SER A 25 -13.10 18.56 -50.55
C SER A 25 -13.80 17.35 -51.19
N THR A 26 -14.64 17.63 -52.17
CA THR A 26 -15.55 16.68 -52.85
C THR A 26 -14.86 15.61 -53.72
N TYR A 27 -13.54 15.51 -53.74
CA TYR A 27 -12.79 14.66 -54.68
C TYR A 27 -12.10 13.43 -54.07
N ASN A 28 -12.32 13.10 -52.79
CA ASN A 28 -11.68 11.92 -52.18
C ASN A 28 -12.52 11.25 -51.07
N PRO A 29 -13.40 10.29 -51.38
CA PRO A 29 -14.40 9.80 -50.44
C PRO A 29 -13.88 8.90 -49.30
N CYS A 30 -12.70 8.26 -49.39
CA CYS A 30 -12.22 7.38 -48.31
C CYS A 30 -11.19 8.00 -47.33
N GLY A 31 -10.83 9.29 -47.47
CA GLY A 31 -9.95 9.98 -46.50
C GLY A 31 -8.57 9.32 -46.26
N ARG A 32 -7.79 9.84 -45.31
CA ARG A 32 -6.37 9.48 -45.12
C ARG A 32 -6.13 8.10 -44.46
N TYR A 33 -7.18 7.32 -44.17
CA TYR A 33 -7.11 6.10 -43.36
C TYR A 33 -7.92 4.90 -43.91
N GLY A 34 -8.41 4.96 -45.15
CA GLY A 34 -9.08 3.84 -45.82
C GLY A 34 -8.24 3.27 -46.97
N TYR A 35 -8.28 1.95 -47.18
CA TYR A 35 -7.83 1.32 -48.43
C TYR A 35 -9.04 0.98 -49.29
N CYS A 36 -9.00 1.37 -50.56
CA CYS A 36 -9.97 0.96 -51.58
C CYS A 36 -9.56 -0.41 -52.16
N ARG A 37 -10.52 -1.30 -52.38
CA ARG A 37 -10.33 -2.51 -53.20
C ARG A 37 -11.34 -2.48 -54.34
N ASP A 38 -10.84 -2.61 -55.56
CA ASP A 38 -11.65 -2.59 -56.78
C ASP A 38 -12.38 -3.94 -56.91
N ASN A 39 -13.70 -3.91 -57.09
CA ASN A 39 -14.44 -5.05 -57.61
C ASN A 39 -14.52 -4.88 -59.13
N SER A 40 -14.55 -5.98 -59.88
CA SER A 40 -14.49 -6.04 -61.35
C SER A 40 -15.57 -5.24 -62.11
N ASP A 41 -16.51 -4.59 -61.42
CA ASP A 41 -17.62 -3.84 -61.98
C ASP A 41 -17.56 -2.31 -61.70
N GLY A 42 -16.43 -1.79 -61.17
CA GLY A 42 -16.17 -0.34 -61.11
C GLY A 42 -16.91 0.45 -60.01
N GLU A 43 -17.53 -0.22 -59.04
CA GLU A 43 -18.05 0.40 -57.82
C GLU A 43 -17.05 0.34 -56.65
N TRP A 44 -16.75 1.50 -56.06
CA TRP A 44 -15.86 1.64 -54.91
C TRP A 44 -16.57 1.30 -53.60
N THR A 45 -16.14 0.26 -52.88
CA THR A 45 -16.64 -0.02 -51.53
C THR A 45 -15.58 0.33 -50.47
N CYS A 46 -15.81 1.37 -49.66
CA CYS A 46 -14.96 1.64 -48.48
C CYS A 46 -15.37 0.68 -47.35
N LYS A 47 -14.50 -0.26 -46.94
CA LYS A 47 -14.70 -1.07 -45.72
C LYS A 47 -13.99 -0.40 -44.53
N CYS A 48 -14.77 0.20 -43.62
CA CYS A 48 -14.23 0.80 -42.38
C CYS A 48 -13.80 -0.29 -41.39
N LYS A 49 -12.51 -0.33 -41.01
CA LYS A 49 -12.04 -1.15 -39.89
C LYS A 49 -12.16 -0.34 -38.60
N PHE A 50 -12.96 -0.84 -37.67
CA PHE A 50 -13.36 -0.20 -36.42
C PHE A 50 -12.15 0.10 -35.52
N TRP A 51 -11.94 1.38 -35.18
CA TRP A 51 -11.18 1.79 -33.98
C TRP A 51 -11.75 3.11 -33.45
N TRP A 52 -11.98 3.12 -32.14
CA TRP A 52 -12.37 4.16 -31.15
C TRP A 52 -12.63 5.65 -31.49
N ASN A 53 -13.02 5.99 -32.71
CA ASN A 53 -13.67 7.25 -33.05
C ASN A 53 -14.93 6.92 -33.85
N GLY A 54 -16.07 6.93 -33.17
CA GLY A 54 -17.37 6.84 -33.83
C GLY A 54 -17.63 8.11 -34.65
N THR A 55 -17.24 8.11 -35.91
CA THR A 55 -17.97 8.87 -36.92
C THR A 55 -19.16 8.00 -37.35
N LEU A 56 -20.31 8.23 -36.72
CA LEU A 56 -21.60 7.75 -37.20
C LEU A 56 -21.84 8.40 -38.57
N CYS A 57 -21.86 7.61 -39.64
CA CYS A 57 -22.57 8.00 -40.84
C CYS A 57 -24.07 7.98 -40.54
N ASP A 58 -24.70 9.13 -40.77
CA ASP A 58 -26.14 9.44 -40.87
C ASP A 58 -27.16 8.54 -40.16
N GLU A 59 -27.68 9.02 -39.03
CA GLU A 59 -29.00 9.70 -38.97
C GLU A 59 -29.25 10.20 -37.53
N GLN A 60 -29.84 11.38 -37.43
CA GLN A 60 -29.99 12.14 -36.19
C GLN A 60 -30.79 11.40 -35.09
N THR A 61 -30.33 11.52 -33.84
CA THR A 61 -31.26 11.81 -32.74
C THR A 61 -30.71 12.95 -31.86
N ASN A 62 -31.50 14.02 -31.72
CA ASN A 62 -31.22 15.22 -30.91
C ASN A 62 -30.99 14.95 -29.41
N SER A 63 -31.14 13.70 -28.96
CA SER A 63 -30.93 13.25 -27.58
C SER A 63 -29.45 13.21 -27.18
N GLY A 64 -28.53 12.84 -28.08
CA GLY A 64 -27.09 12.78 -27.78
C GLY A 64 -26.47 14.15 -27.54
N LYS A 65 -26.87 15.17 -28.32
CA LYS A 65 -26.44 16.57 -28.13
C LYS A 65 -26.99 17.15 -26.82
N GLN A 66 -28.20 16.76 -26.42
CA GLN A 66 -28.78 17.17 -25.14
C GLN A 66 -28.08 16.52 -23.94
N VAL A 67 -27.65 15.25 -24.03
CA VAL A 67 -26.92 14.56 -22.95
C VAL A 67 -25.52 15.13 -22.76
N ILE A 68 -24.82 15.47 -23.85
CA ILE A 68 -23.49 16.11 -23.79
C ILE A 68 -23.64 17.54 -23.24
N ALA A 69 -24.64 18.31 -23.69
CA ALA A 69 -24.94 19.63 -23.14
C ALA A 69 -25.31 19.58 -21.65
N LEU A 70 -26.11 18.60 -21.22
CA LEU A 70 -26.42 18.37 -19.80
C LEU A 70 -25.18 17.99 -18.99
N GLY A 71 -24.29 17.16 -19.55
CA GLY A 71 -23.00 16.80 -18.94
C GLY A 71 -22.10 18.01 -18.75
N CYS A 72 -22.01 18.90 -19.75
CA CYS A 72 -21.23 20.13 -19.66
C CYS A 72 -21.84 21.14 -18.67
N ILE A 73 -23.17 21.28 -18.62
CA ILE A 73 -23.88 22.14 -17.67
C ILE A 73 -23.71 21.62 -16.23
N LEU A 74 -23.79 20.30 -16.02
CA LEU A 74 -23.56 19.67 -14.72
C LEU A 74 -22.10 19.82 -14.27
N GLY A 75 -21.15 19.68 -15.19
CA GLY A 75 -19.73 19.93 -14.95
C GLY A 75 -19.44 21.40 -14.58
N PHE A 76 -20.08 22.34 -15.26
CA PHE A 76 -19.96 23.77 -14.96
C PHE A 76 -20.59 24.12 -13.60
N LEU A 77 -21.78 23.59 -13.29
CA LEU A 77 -22.43 23.76 -11.98
C LEU A 77 -21.59 23.16 -10.85
N MET A 78 -20.95 22.00 -11.06
CA MET A 78 -20.05 21.38 -10.10
C MET A 78 -18.77 22.22 -9.89
N ALA A 79 -18.21 22.80 -10.95
CA ALA A 79 -17.06 23.70 -10.87
C ALA A 79 -17.40 25.01 -10.14
N VAL A 80 -18.57 25.60 -10.42
CA VAL A 80 -19.07 26.80 -9.72
C VAL A 80 -19.39 26.48 -8.25
N PHE A 81 -20.00 25.34 -7.96
CA PHE A 81 -20.28 24.90 -6.59
C PHE A 81 -19.00 24.68 -5.79
N HIS A 82 -17.99 24.01 -6.37
CA HIS A 82 -16.69 23.84 -5.74
C HIS A 82 -15.91 25.16 -5.61
N GLY A 83 -16.01 26.06 -6.60
CA GLY A 83 -15.45 27.42 -6.53
C GLY A 83 -16.08 28.25 -5.41
N LEU A 84 -17.40 28.18 -5.24
CA LEU A 84 -18.12 28.82 -4.13
C LEU A 84 -17.75 28.20 -2.79
N GLN A 85 -17.61 26.88 -2.70
CA GLN A 85 -17.17 26.18 -1.47
C GLN A 85 -15.74 26.56 -1.08
N ILE A 86 -14.83 26.72 -2.05
CA ILE A 86 -13.46 27.20 -1.81
C ILE A 86 -13.49 28.66 -1.33
N THR A 87 -14.31 29.50 -1.94
CA THR A 87 -14.46 30.91 -1.56
C THR A 87 -15.08 31.06 -0.16
N LEU A 88 -16.08 30.23 0.17
CA LEU A 88 -16.68 30.15 1.51
C LEU A 88 -15.70 29.55 2.54
N CYS A 89 -14.85 28.61 2.16
CA CYS A 89 -13.80 28.08 3.01
C CYS A 89 -12.73 29.14 3.32
N ILE A 90 -12.33 29.95 2.32
CA ILE A 90 -11.42 31.09 2.51
C ILE A 90 -12.07 32.16 3.40
N ARG A 91 -13.38 32.43 3.23
CA ARG A 91 -14.15 33.38 4.04
C ARG A 91 -14.34 32.89 5.49
N ASN A 92 -14.58 31.61 5.70
CA ASN A 92 -14.69 30.98 7.03
C ASN A 92 -13.34 30.84 7.73
N LYS A 93 -12.23 30.68 6.99
CA LYS A 93 -10.88 30.72 7.54
C LYS A 93 -10.51 32.12 8.03
N ARG A 94 -10.98 33.18 7.36
CA ARG A 94 -10.87 34.57 7.83
C ARG A 94 -11.75 34.86 9.06
N ARG A 95 -12.92 34.21 9.20
CA ARG A 95 -13.77 34.31 10.41
C ARG A 95 -13.20 33.53 11.60
N LYS A 96 -12.72 32.29 11.41
CA LYS A 96 -12.04 31.51 12.47
C LYS A 96 -10.76 32.18 12.97
N SER A 97 -9.98 32.81 12.09
CA SER A 97 -8.81 33.61 12.49
C SER A 97 -9.18 34.84 13.34
N LYS A 98 -10.42 35.34 13.27
CA LYS A 98 -10.94 36.41 14.14
C LYS A 98 -11.53 35.87 15.45
N GLU A 99 -12.06 34.65 15.46
CA GLU A 99 -12.57 33.99 16.69
C GLU A 99 -11.45 33.34 17.53
N ASP A 100 -10.41 32.78 16.91
CA ASP A 100 -9.26 32.19 17.61
C ASP A 100 -8.43 33.28 18.32
N LYS A 101 -8.33 34.48 17.73
CA LYS A 101 -7.78 35.68 18.40
C LYS A 101 -8.60 36.14 19.61
N LYS A 102 -9.86 35.70 19.75
CA LYS A 102 -10.73 36.04 20.88
C LYS A 102 -10.72 34.97 21.99
N LYS A 103 -10.18 33.77 21.72
CA LYS A 103 -10.00 32.67 22.70
C LYS A 103 -8.58 32.53 23.26
N GLU A 104 -7.59 33.16 22.64
CA GLU A 104 -6.18 33.20 23.10
C GLU A 104 -5.94 34.02 24.39
N ILE A 105 -6.97 34.62 24.99
CA ILE A 105 -6.83 35.48 26.18
C ILE A 105 -6.83 34.67 27.51
N SER A 106 -6.95 33.33 27.50
CA SER A 106 -7.12 32.57 28.76
C SER A 106 -6.13 31.44 29.09
N GLN A 107 -5.10 31.19 28.28
CA GLN A 107 -3.98 30.31 28.68
C GLN A 107 -2.69 30.81 28.03
N ILE A 108 -1.72 31.23 28.84
CA ILE A 108 -0.37 31.57 28.38
C ILE A 108 0.23 30.30 27.75
N PRO A 109 0.41 30.23 26.41
CA PRO A 109 1.07 29.09 25.79
C PRO A 109 2.51 29.06 26.29
N THR A 110 3.02 27.87 26.59
CA THR A 110 4.43 27.76 27.01
C THR A 110 5.32 28.19 25.85
N LEU A 111 6.43 28.88 26.15
CA LEU A 111 7.36 29.45 25.15
C LEU A 111 7.79 28.42 24.06
N VAL A 112 7.81 27.14 24.43
CA VAL A 112 8.09 25.97 23.58
C VAL A 112 7.03 25.78 22.48
N ASP A 113 5.75 26.02 22.79
CA ASP A 113 4.63 25.82 21.85
C ASP A 113 4.70 26.83 20.69
N LEU A 114 5.10 28.07 20.97
CA LEU A 114 5.24 29.15 19.98
C LEU A 114 6.42 28.91 19.01
N ALA A 115 7.54 28.39 19.54
CA ALA A 115 8.71 28.02 18.73
C ALA A 115 8.41 26.83 17.80
N LEU A 116 7.58 25.89 18.25
CA LEU A 116 7.19 24.70 17.51
C LEU A 116 6.19 25.01 16.37
N GLU A 117 5.30 25.98 16.57
CA GLU A 117 4.35 26.42 15.55
C GLU A 117 5.05 27.11 14.36
N ASN A 118 6.05 27.94 14.65
CA ASN A 118 6.91 28.55 13.63
C ASN A 118 7.70 27.50 12.83
N ALA A 119 8.17 26.43 13.49
CA ALA A 119 8.80 25.29 12.81
C ALA A 119 7.81 24.56 11.88
N LYS A 120 6.56 24.33 12.31
CA LYS A 120 5.52 23.70 11.48
C LYS A 120 5.19 24.51 10.23
N LYS A 121 5.07 25.85 10.34
CA LYS A 121 4.79 26.73 9.19
C LYS A 121 5.92 26.67 8.15
N SER A 122 7.17 26.68 8.61
CA SER A 122 8.36 26.51 7.74
C SER A 122 8.37 25.15 7.01
N THR A 123 8.00 24.05 7.69
CA THR A 123 7.97 22.71 7.05
C THR A 123 6.90 22.53 5.97
N ARG A 124 5.77 23.25 6.05
CA ARG A 124 4.73 23.20 5.00
C ARG A 124 5.18 23.91 3.73
N LEU A 125 5.82 25.08 3.87
CA LEU A 125 6.37 25.82 2.75
C LEU A 125 7.46 25.00 2.03
N SER A 126 8.36 24.37 2.79
CA SER A 126 9.39 23.50 2.21
C SER A 126 8.83 22.29 1.48
N SER A 127 7.69 21.74 1.93
CA SER A 127 7.10 20.56 1.29
C SER A 127 6.43 20.89 -0.05
N CYS A 128 5.80 22.05 -0.15
CA CYS A 128 5.24 22.54 -1.42
C CYS A 128 6.34 22.83 -2.45
N LEU A 129 7.43 23.45 -2.01
CA LEU A 129 8.59 23.72 -2.86
C LEU A 129 9.21 22.43 -3.40
N VAL A 130 9.35 21.38 -2.58
CA VAL A 130 9.80 20.06 -3.07
C VAL A 130 8.86 19.56 -4.15
N ALA A 131 7.55 19.56 -3.91
CA ALA A 131 6.59 19.02 -4.88
C ALA A 131 6.67 19.74 -6.24
N CYS A 132 6.77 21.07 -6.24
CA CYS A 132 6.92 21.83 -7.49
C CYS A 132 8.24 21.51 -8.19
N LEU A 133 9.37 21.52 -7.47
CA LEU A 133 10.67 21.18 -8.05
C LEU A 133 10.69 19.74 -8.59
N THR A 134 10.03 18.80 -7.92
CA THR A 134 10.00 17.40 -8.36
C THR A 134 9.29 17.22 -9.69
N ILE A 135 8.21 17.97 -9.90
CA ILE A 135 7.46 17.93 -11.17
C ILE A 135 8.32 18.53 -12.28
N ILE A 136 9.01 19.64 -12.01
CA ILE A 136 9.88 20.29 -13.00
C ILE A 136 11.04 19.36 -13.39
N ILE A 137 11.76 18.78 -12.44
CA ILE A 137 12.90 17.90 -12.73
C ILE A 137 12.45 16.61 -13.42
N ALA A 138 11.29 16.04 -13.05
CA ALA A 138 10.73 14.88 -13.74
C ALA A 138 10.31 15.21 -15.18
N ALA A 139 9.71 16.37 -15.42
CA ALA A 139 9.36 16.83 -16.77
C ALA A 139 10.61 17.00 -17.65
N VAL A 140 11.68 17.59 -17.10
CA VAL A 140 12.97 17.71 -17.81
C VAL A 140 13.53 16.33 -18.17
N ALA A 141 13.46 15.34 -17.27
CA ALA A 141 13.91 13.99 -17.57
C ALA A 141 13.08 13.31 -18.67
N LEU A 142 11.76 13.43 -18.65
CA LEU A 142 10.89 12.88 -19.69
C LEU A 142 11.15 13.53 -21.06
N VAL A 143 11.37 14.85 -21.10
CA VAL A 143 11.75 15.56 -22.33
C VAL A 143 13.13 15.12 -22.82
N SER A 144 14.09 14.91 -21.93
CA SER A 144 15.40 14.37 -22.32
C SER A 144 15.31 12.94 -22.85
N LYS A 145 14.50 12.07 -22.22
CA LYS A 145 14.27 10.69 -22.69
C LYS A 145 13.60 10.70 -24.08
N TRP A 146 12.59 11.56 -24.29
CA TRP A 146 11.98 11.76 -25.62
C TRP A 146 13.01 12.14 -26.68
N SER A 147 13.86 13.14 -26.38
CA SER A 147 14.87 13.60 -27.34
C SER A 147 15.92 12.54 -27.67
N LEU A 148 16.20 11.60 -26.76
CA LEU A 148 17.13 10.51 -26.97
C LEU A 148 16.52 9.33 -27.73
N ILE A 149 15.23 9.01 -27.49
CA ILE A 149 14.53 7.89 -28.13
C ILE A 149 14.04 8.22 -29.53
N GLN A 150 13.65 9.48 -29.79
CA GLN A 150 13.16 9.91 -31.10
C GLN A 150 14.06 9.51 -32.29
N PRO A 151 15.40 9.69 -32.27
CA PRO A 151 16.26 9.24 -33.37
C PRO A 151 16.28 7.72 -33.53
N ILE A 152 16.29 6.96 -32.42
CA ILE A 152 16.28 5.48 -32.43
C ILE A 152 14.96 4.99 -33.03
N HIS A 153 13.82 5.54 -32.62
CA HIS A 153 12.52 5.19 -33.17
C HIS A 153 12.46 5.44 -34.68
N ASN A 154 12.95 6.59 -35.15
CA ASN A 154 12.96 6.91 -36.57
C ASN A 154 13.82 5.92 -37.37
N GLU A 155 14.98 5.53 -36.85
CA GLU A 155 15.85 4.52 -37.50
C GLU A 155 15.19 3.14 -37.56
N VAL A 156 14.57 2.69 -36.47
CA VAL A 156 13.90 1.38 -36.43
C VAL A 156 12.65 1.38 -37.33
N ALA A 157 11.88 2.48 -37.33
CA ALA A 157 10.71 2.62 -38.19
C ALA A 157 11.07 2.64 -39.68
N THR A 158 12.18 3.28 -40.07
CA THR A 158 12.65 3.24 -41.47
C THR A 158 13.14 1.84 -41.86
N LYS A 159 13.81 1.11 -40.96
CA LYS A 159 14.19 -0.30 -41.19
C LYS A 159 12.97 -1.19 -41.39
N TYR A 160 11.93 -1.01 -40.56
CA TYR A 160 10.65 -1.72 -40.73
C TYR A 160 10.01 -1.44 -42.09
N LEU A 161 9.93 -0.17 -42.51
CA LEU A 161 9.36 0.21 -43.82
C LEU A 161 10.17 -0.30 -45.02
N THR A 162 11.45 -0.59 -44.83
CA THR A 162 12.37 -1.08 -45.87
C THR A 162 12.63 -2.59 -45.78
N ASN A 163 11.89 -3.32 -44.93
CA ASN A 163 12.05 -4.75 -44.66
C ASN A 163 13.50 -5.16 -44.31
N GLN A 164 14.20 -4.30 -43.56
CA GLN A 164 15.52 -4.56 -43.00
C GLN A 164 15.41 -5.11 -41.56
N PRO A 165 16.43 -5.82 -41.06
CA PRO A 165 16.39 -6.38 -39.70
C PRO A 165 16.23 -5.27 -38.65
N ILE A 166 15.23 -5.45 -37.78
CA ILE A 166 14.69 -4.43 -36.88
C ILE A 166 15.49 -4.41 -35.57
N TYR A 167 16.74 -3.96 -35.63
CA TYR A 167 17.58 -3.75 -34.45
C TYR A 167 18.21 -2.35 -34.48
N TYR A 168 18.46 -1.78 -33.30
CA TYR A 168 19.31 -0.60 -33.16
C TYR A 168 20.69 -0.99 -32.62
N VAL A 169 21.70 -0.23 -33.00
CA VAL A 169 23.06 -0.40 -32.47
C VAL A 169 23.23 0.58 -31.31
N PRO A 170 23.42 0.11 -30.07
CA PRO A 170 23.65 1.02 -28.95
C PRO A 170 24.97 1.77 -29.16
N ASN A 171 25.02 3.03 -28.71
CA ASN A 171 26.22 3.84 -28.81
C ASN A 171 27.41 3.20 -28.06
N SER A 172 28.63 3.49 -28.50
CA SER A 172 29.86 2.97 -27.87
C SER A 172 29.98 3.28 -26.37
N PHE A 173 29.32 4.35 -25.91
CA PHE A 173 29.18 4.72 -24.50
C PHE A 173 28.39 3.70 -23.66
N CYS A 174 27.49 2.93 -24.28
CA CYS A 174 26.73 1.89 -23.59
C CYS A 174 27.61 0.68 -23.27
N ASN A 175 28.56 0.32 -24.14
CA ASN A 175 29.48 -0.79 -23.88
C ASN A 175 30.37 -0.56 -22.64
N THR A 176 30.68 0.71 -22.30
CA THR A 176 31.43 1.05 -21.10
C THR A 176 30.56 1.17 -19.85
N MET A 177 29.27 1.49 -20.00
CA MET A 177 28.31 1.53 -18.90
C MET A 177 27.80 0.14 -18.49
N SER A 178 27.59 -0.76 -19.46
CA SER A 178 26.97 -2.06 -19.27
C SER A 178 27.86 -3.19 -19.79
N LEU A 179 28.90 -3.58 -19.05
CA LEU A 179 29.71 -4.73 -19.49
C LEU A 179 28.99 -6.07 -19.25
N GLN A 180 27.97 -6.13 -18.39
CA GLN A 180 27.33 -7.40 -18.02
C GLN A 180 26.00 -7.23 -17.23
N GLN A 181 25.19 -6.21 -17.55
CA GLN A 181 23.97 -5.84 -16.77
C GLN A 181 24.26 -5.23 -15.38
N PHE A 182 25.53 -5.02 -15.03
CA PHE A 182 25.93 -4.29 -13.81
C PHE A 182 26.33 -2.84 -14.13
N ASN A 183 25.77 -1.88 -13.37
CA ASN A 183 26.24 -0.49 -13.39
C ASN A 183 27.61 -0.37 -12.72
N ILE A 184 28.68 -0.61 -13.49
CA ILE A 184 30.09 -0.54 -13.06
C ILE A 184 30.44 0.81 -12.42
N ILE A 185 29.71 1.87 -12.76
CA ILE A 185 29.98 3.22 -12.25
C ILE A 185 29.32 3.46 -10.88
N THR A 186 28.05 3.08 -10.72
CA THR A 186 27.28 3.42 -9.49
C THR A 186 27.63 2.52 -8.30
N PHE A 187 27.97 1.25 -8.54
CA PHE A 187 28.18 0.28 -7.47
C PHE A 187 29.46 0.54 -6.66
N PRO A 188 30.65 0.77 -7.26
CA PRO A 188 31.86 1.11 -6.50
C PRO A 188 31.70 2.39 -5.70
N VAL A 189 31.01 3.40 -6.25
CA VAL A 189 30.71 4.65 -5.55
C VAL A 189 29.82 4.40 -4.33
N ALA A 190 28.80 3.53 -4.45
CA ALA A 190 27.96 3.13 -3.32
C ALA A 190 28.78 2.39 -2.24
N CYS A 191 29.65 1.46 -2.63
CA CYS A 191 30.54 0.75 -1.70
C CYS A 191 31.48 1.71 -0.97
N PHE A 192 32.06 2.68 -1.69
CA PHE A 192 32.90 3.71 -1.09
C PHE A 192 32.11 4.57 -0.08
N LEU A 193 30.89 4.97 -0.41
CA LEU A 193 30.00 5.67 0.53
C LEU A 193 29.73 4.82 1.77
N ILE A 194 29.41 3.53 1.62
CA ILE A 194 29.16 2.63 2.74
C ILE A 194 30.40 2.48 3.63
N LEU A 195 31.59 2.38 3.03
CA LEU A 195 32.84 2.34 3.77
C LEU A 195 33.06 3.63 4.57
N MET A 196 32.80 4.79 3.97
CA MET A 196 32.81 6.08 4.68
C MET A 196 31.80 6.11 5.83
N LEU A 197 30.59 5.59 5.60
CA LEU A 197 29.57 5.49 6.63
C LEU A 197 30.04 4.64 7.81
N ILE A 198 30.59 3.45 7.54
CA ILE A 198 31.10 2.50 8.54
C ILE A 198 32.22 3.13 9.41
N ILE A 199 33.11 3.93 8.82
CA ILE A 199 34.19 4.60 9.54
C ILE A 199 33.62 5.69 10.47
N THR A 200 32.57 6.40 10.06
CA THR A 200 31.99 7.49 10.85
C THR A 200 31.08 7.04 12.00
N THR A 201 30.67 5.77 12.02
CA THR A 201 29.66 5.27 12.96
C THR A 201 30.26 4.41 14.07
N LYS A 202 29.89 4.75 15.31
CA LYS A 202 30.23 3.96 16.50
C LYS A 202 29.19 2.86 16.71
N ARG A 203 29.65 1.63 16.94
CA ARG A 203 28.88 0.44 17.34
C ARG A 203 28.23 0.66 18.70
N THR A 204 26.99 0.20 18.83
CA THR A 204 26.17 0.39 20.05
C THR A 204 25.98 -0.89 20.87
N SER A 205 26.10 -2.10 20.31
CA SER A 205 25.83 -3.35 21.05
C SER A 205 26.69 -4.57 20.67
N LEU A 206 26.85 -4.89 19.38
CA LEU A 206 27.62 -6.05 18.92
C LEU A 206 29.13 -5.73 18.79
N LEU A 207 29.98 -6.56 19.41
CA LEU A 207 31.45 -6.45 19.39
C LEU A 207 31.97 -5.01 19.66
N PRO A 208 31.65 -4.42 20.84
CA PRO A 208 32.03 -3.05 21.19
C PRO A 208 33.54 -2.87 21.39
N ASN A 209 34.28 -3.95 21.67
CA ASN A 209 35.70 -3.91 22.01
C ASN A 209 36.63 -3.98 20.78
N LEU A 210 36.09 -4.30 19.58
CA LEU A 210 36.87 -4.34 18.34
C LEU A 210 36.88 -2.93 17.69
N CYS A 211 38.03 -2.49 17.17
CA CYS A 211 38.22 -1.19 16.48
C CYS A 211 37.78 0.05 17.30
N TYR A 212 38.08 0.11 18.61
CA TYR A 212 37.67 1.22 19.51
C TYR A 212 36.14 1.50 19.51
N GLY A 213 35.34 0.50 19.12
CA GLY A 213 33.90 0.61 18.96
C GLY A 213 33.45 1.28 17.66
N TYR A 214 34.32 1.56 16.69
CA TYR A 214 33.93 2.02 15.33
C TYR A 214 33.80 0.85 14.36
N GLY A 215 33.12 1.07 13.22
CA GLY A 215 33.02 0.06 12.16
C GLY A 215 31.73 -0.76 12.19
N GLY A 216 30.61 -0.18 12.64
CA GLY A 216 29.29 -0.80 12.55
C GLY A 216 28.47 -0.17 11.42
N PRO A 217 27.89 -0.95 10.48
CA PRO A 217 27.02 -0.37 9.45
C PRO A 217 25.83 0.36 10.11
N PRO A 218 25.52 1.61 9.69
CA PRO A 218 24.39 2.36 10.24
C PRO A 218 23.03 1.72 9.93
N MET A 219 22.04 2.01 10.76
CA MET A 219 20.65 1.69 10.43
C MET A 219 20.22 2.50 9.18
N PRO A 220 19.66 1.86 8.13
CA PRO A 220 19.26 2.57 6.92
C PRO A 220 18.00 3.42 7.16
N VAL A 221 16.99 2.83 7.79
CA VAL A 221 15.73 3.49 8.15
C VAL A 221 15.18 2.82 9.40
N ASP A 222 14.59 3.62 10.28
CA ASP A 222 13.78 3.08 11.36
C ASP A 222 12.37 2.74 10.84
N PHE A 223 12.17 1.45 10.54
CA PHE A 223 10.92 0.85 10.05
C PHE A 223 9.76 0.89 11.06
N LEU A 224 10.07 1.12 12.34
CA LEU A 224 9.10 1.20 13.43
C LEU A 224 8.73 2.64 13.79
N SER A 225 9.57 3.62 13.42
CA SER A 225 9.32 5.03 13.73
C SER A 225 8.27 5.73 12.82
N HIS A 226 7.87 6.93 13.24
CA HIS A 226 7.02 7.85 12.48
C HIS A 226 7.76 8.99 11.78
N VAL A 227 9.09 8.96 11.79
CA VAL A 227 9.94 10.10 11.41
C VAL A 227 10.51 9.91 10.01
N ASP A 228 10.41 10.94 9.17
CA ASP A 228 10.98 11.00 7.81
C ASP A 228 10.54 9.87 6.84
N ARG A 229 9.34 9.34 7.06
CA ARG A 229 8.74 8.19 6.35
C ARG A 229 8.58 8.32 4.83
N THR A 230 8.39 9.53 4.31
CA THR A 230 8.13 9.73 2.89
C THR A 230 9.36 9.43 2.04
N PHE A 231 10.55 9.78 2.53
CA PHE A 231 11.80 9.53 1.80
C PHE A 231 12.07 8.04 1.60
N ALA A 232 11.92 7.24 2.66
CA ALA A 232 12.03 5.80 2.57
C ALA A 232 11.01 5.21 1.58
N ALA A 233 9.75 5.68 1.63
CA ALA A 233 8.71 5.17 0.74
C ALA A 233 9.02 5.39 -0.75
N PHE A 234 9.55 6.57 -1.12
CA PHE A 234 9.95 6.84 -2.51
C PHE A 234 11.13 5.97 -2.97
N ILE A 235 12.12 5.72 -2.11
CA ILE A 235 13.24 4.82 -2.46
C ILE A 235 12.76 3.40 -2.68
N PHE A 236 11.94 2.87 -1.76
CA PHE A 236 11.36 1.53 -1.93
C PHE A 236 10.45 1.42 -3.16
N ALA A 237 9.82 2.52 -3.59
CA ALA A 237 9.07 2.59 -4.83
C ALA A 237 10.00 2.46 -6.06
N VAL A 238 11.15 3.15 -6.07
CA VAL A 238 12.16 2.99 -7.13
C VAL A 238 12.73 1.56 -7.15
N CYS A 239 13.00 0.97 -5.98
CA CYS A 239 13.48 -0.41 -5.92
C CYS A 239 12.44 -1.41 -6.46
N ALA A 240 11.15 -1.14 -6.35
CA ALA A 240 10.12 -2.07 -6.84
C ALA A 240 10.10 -2.16 -8.37
N ASP A 241 10.43 -1.08 -9.06
CA ASP A 241 10.56 -1.02 -10.52
C ASP A 241 11.75 -1.85 -11.01
N GLU A 242 12.96 -1.58 -10.49
CA GLU A 242 14.16 -2.36 -10.84
C GLU A 242 13.98 -3.87 -10.47
N LEU A 243 13.25 -4.19 -9.39
CA LEU A 243 12.96 -5.59 -9.02
C LEU A 243 12.04 -6.27 -10.04
N LEU A 244 11.07 -5.54 -10.59
CA LEU A 244 10.15 -6.08 -11.60
C LEU A 244 10.91 -6.43 -12.89
N LEU A 245 11.83 -5.56 -13.33
CA LEU A 245 12.67 -5.82 -14.50
C LEU A 245 13.55 -7.07 -14.32
N ILE A 246 14.15 -7.24 -13.14
CA ILE A 246 14.92 -8.47 -12.82
C ILE A 246 14.00 -9.70 -12.77
N MET A 247 12.77 -9.56 -12.26
CA MET A 247 11.82 -10.67 -12.22
C MET A 247 11.39 -11.11 -13.63
N LEU A 248 11.12 -10.15 -14.52
CA LEU A 248 10.75 -10.44 -15.91
C LEU A 248 11.89 -11.12 -16.66
N SER A 249 13.13 -10.65 -16.51
CA SER A 249 14.29 -11.28 -17.16
C SER A 249 14.59 -12.70 -16.65
N VAL A 250 14.21 -13.02 -15.41
CA VAL A 250 14.25 -14.40 -14.89
C VAL A 250 13.18 -15.27 -15.53
N ILE A 251 11.96 -14.75 -15.72
CA ILE A 251 10.84 -15.48 -16.32
C ILE A 251 11.10 -15.77 -17.80
N ASP A 252 11.63 -14.79 -18.54
CA ASP A 252 11.93 -14.92 -19.96
C ASP A 252 13.12 -15.86 -20.25
N GLY A 253 13.78 -16.36 -19.20
CA GLY A 253 14.69 -17.49 -19.32
C GLY A 253 15.92 -17.21 -20.17
N THR A 254 16.40 -15.96 -20.20
CA THR A 254 17.59 -15.52 -20.95
C THR A 254 18.88 -16.09 -20.33
N ALA A 255 18.99 -17.41 -20.21
CA ALA A 255 20.26 -18.06 -20.01
C ALA A 255 21.00 -18.00 -21.35
N LYS A 256 22.07 -17.20 -21.41
CA LYS A 256 22.96 -17.22 -22.57
C LYS A 256 23.32 -18.68 -22.87
N LYS A 257 23.10 -19.14 -24.10
CA LYS A 257 23.47 -20.49 -24.55
C LYS A 257 24.92 -20.78 -24.13
N GLY A 258 25.10 -21.63 -23.10
CA GLY A 258 26.41 -22.02 -22.57
C GLY A 258 26.63 -21.75 -21.08
N GLU A 259 25.85 -20.90 -20.42
CA GLU A 259 25.92 -20.70 -18.97
C GLU A 259 24.97 -21.68 -18.24
N GLY A 260 25.48 -22.40 -17.24
CA GLY A 260 24.66 -23.32 -16.46
C GLY A 260 23.51 -22.60 -15.75
N VAL A 261 22.32 -23.20 -15.73
CA VAL A 261 21.09 -22.66 -15.13
C VAL A 261 21.29 -22.16 -13.69
N ILE A 262 22.12 -22.84 -12.91
CA ILE A 262 22.42 -22.46 -11.52
C ILE A 262 23.21 -21.14 -11.46
N ILE A 263 24.14 -20.94 -12.40
CA ILE A 263 25.00 -19.75 -12.46
C ILE A 263 24.14 -18.53 -12.81
N THR A 264 23.20 -18.67 -13.76
CA THR A 264 22.30 -17.58 -14.13
C THR A 264 21.38 -17.20 -12.97
N TYR A 265 20.81 -18.16 -12.22
CA TYR A 265 20.04 -17.84 -11.02
C TYR A 265 20.87 -17.14 -9.93
N LEU A 266 22.10 -17.60 -9.67
CA LEU A 266 22.99 -16.96 -8.70
C LEU A 266 23.36 -15.52 -9.11
N LEU A 267 23.59 -15.28 -10.40
CA LEU A 267 23.84 -13.94 -10.94
C LEU A 267 22.63 -13.02 -10.73
N ARG A 268 21.40 -13.51 -10.95
CA ARG A 268 20.17 -12.74 -10.71
C ARG A 268 19.94 -12.43 -9.23
N VAL A 269 20.24 -13.38 -8.32
CA VAL A 269 20.20 -13.13 -6.87
C VAL A 269 21.25 -12.08 -6.48
N LEU A 270 22.44 -12.13 -7.10
CA LEU A 270 23.49 -11.15 -6.90
C LEU A 270 23.06 -9.74 -7.37
N GLU A 271 22.34 -9.62 -8.48
CA GLU A 271 21.77 -8.35 -8.95
C GLU A 271 20.82 -7.73 -7.93
N VAL A 272 19.90 -8.53 -7.37
CA VAL A 272 18.98 -8.07 -6.31
C VAL A 272 19.76 -7.60 -5.07
N PHE A 273 20.84 -8.30 -4.72
CA PHE A 273 21.72 -7.89 -3.62
C PHE A 273 22.43 -6.55 -3.92
N ILE A 274 22.99 -6.41 -5.12
CA ILE A 274 23.68 -5.18 -5.58
C ILE A 274 22.73 -3.98 -5.55
N MET A 275 21.50 -4.17 -6.02
CA MET A 275 20.45 -3.14 -5.93
C MET A 275 20.20 -2.74 -4.46
N GLY A 276 20.08 -3.72 -3.56
CA GLY A 276 19.94 -3.47 -2.12
C GLY A 276 21.08 -2.61 -1.56
N VAL A 277 22.32 -2.89 -1.97
CA VAL A 277 23.52 -2.15 -1.54
C VAL A 277 23.52 -0.70 -2.06
N ARG A 278 23.16 -0.48 -3.33
CA ARG A 278 23.09 0.88 -3.94
C ARG A 278 22.17 1.82 -3.16
N TYR A 279 20.92 1.39 -2.92
CA TYR A 279 19.94 2.23 -2.24
C TYR A 279 20.13 2.28 -0.71
N TYR A 280 20.79 1.28 -0.12
CA TYR A 280 21.16 1.31 1.30
C TYR A 280 22.04 2.53 1.63
N ALA A 281 23.00 2.88 0.77
CA ALA A 281 23.89 4.03 0.98
C ALA A 281 23.09 5.35 1.11
N LEU A 282 22.08 5.56 0.28
CA LEU A 282 21.20 6.74 0.31
C LEU A 282 20.35 6.81 1.58
N LEU A 283 19.75 5.68 1.98
CA LEU A 283 18.93 5.60 3.19
C LEU A 283 19.76 5.87 4.45
N ALA A 284 20.91 5.21 4.56
CA ALA A 284 21.83 5.39 5.67
C ALA A 284 22.40 6.82 5.76
N ALA A 285 22.69 7.45 4.62
CA ALA A 285 23.16 8.84 4.57
C ALA A 285 22.13 9.83 5.16
N VAL A 286 20.85 9.68 4.76
CA VAL A 286 19.76 10.48 5.34
C VAL A 286 19.53 10.13 6.81
N TYR A 287 19.80 8.88 7.22
CA TYR A 287 19.68 8.49 8.61
C TYR A 287 20.67 9.20 9.54
N LEU A 288 21.94 9.26 9.16
CA LEU A 288 22.98 9.91 9.96
C LEU A 288 22.89 11.44 9.91
N ASN A 289 22.40 12.00 8.80
CA ASN A 289 22.12 13.42 8.64
C ASN A 289 23.33 14.30 9.03
N THR A 290 24.55 13.94 8.66
CA THR A 290 25.77 14.78 8.81
C THR A 290 26.04 15.58 7.53
N ILE A 291 26.70 16.74 7.62
CA ILE A 291 26.88 17.63 6.44
C ILE A 291 27.71 16.94 5.37
N PHE A 292 28.85 16.36 5.77
CA PHE A 292 29.77 15.66 4.87
C PHE A 292 29.09 14.49 4.14
N ILE A 293 28.46 13.58 4.90
CA ILE A 293 27.80 12.39 4.34
C ILE A 293 26.66 12.80 3.40
N LEU A 294 25.90 13.83 3.78
CA LEU A 294 24.77 14.30 2.97
C LEU A 294 25.24 14.96 1.68
N ALA A 295 26.38 15.67 1.67
CA ALA A 295 26.99 16.21 0.46
C ALA A 295 27.45 15.08 -0.49
N CYS A 296 28.13 14.05 0.04
CA CYS A 296 28.52 12.89 -0.77
C CYS A 296 27.30 12.14 -1.32
N ALA A 297 26.23 12.01 -0.53
CA ALA A 297 24.98 11.40 -0.97
C ALA A 297 24.24 12.23 -2.04
N THR A 298 24.31 13.56 -2.00
CA THR A 298 23.75 14.40 -3.08
C THR A 298 24.46 14.18 -4.41
N ILE A 299 25.79 14.10 -4.40
CA ILE A 299 26.59 13.85 -5.61
C ILE A 299 26.24 12.47 -6.18
N TYR A 300 26.16 11.46 -5.31
CA TYR A 300 25.79 10.12 -5.72
C TYR A 300 24.36 10.04 -6.29
N ALA A 301 23.38 10.69 -5.66
CA ALA A 301 22.01 10.70 -6.16
C ALA A 301 21.91 11.35 -7.56
N TRP A 302 22.61 12.46 -7.79
CA TRP A 302 22.64 13.12 -9.10
C TRP A 302 23.32 12.28 -10.17
N LEU A 303 24.41 11.60 -9.80
CA LEU A 303 25.11 10.67 -10.68
C LEU A 303 24.22 9.47 -11.04
N ASP A 304 23.56 8.86 -10.05
CA ASP A 304 22.62 7.75 -10.26
C ASP A 304 21.45 8.17 -11.16
N TYR A 305 20.91 9.38 -10.96
CA TYR A 305 19.85 9.95 -11.79
C TYR A 305 20.26 10.13 -13.25
N ALA A 306 21.42 10.75 -13.50
CA ALA A 306 21.92 10.98 -14.85
C ALA A 306 22.20 9.66 -15.58
N ILE A 307 22.83 8.70 -14.90
CA ILE A 307 23.09 7.37 -15.45
C ILE A 307 21.80 6.64 -15.78
N THR A 308 20.78 6.73 -14.91
CA THR A 308 19.48 6.09 -15.13
C THR A 308 18.78 6.64 -16.39
N ILE A 309 18.81 7.96 -16.60
CA ILE A 309 18.23 8.59 -17.80
C ILE A 309 18.97 8.14 -19.07
N ILE A 310 20.30 8.11 -19.04
CA ILE A 310 21.11 7.70 -20.20
C ILE A 310 20.89 6.22 -20.51
N ASN A 311 20.91 5.35 -19.50
CA ASN A 311 20.79 3.92 -19.69
C ASN A 311 19.45 3.55 -20.34
N GLN A 312 18.33 4.08 -19.82
CA GLN A 312 16.99 3.85 -20.39
C GLN A 312 16.71 4.61 -21.69
N GLY A 313 17.44 5.70 -21.94
CA GLY A 313 17.25 6.51 -23.13
C GLY A 313 18.01 5.97 -24.34
N MET A 314 19.19 5.37 -24.12
CA MET A 314 20.15 5.06 -25.19
C MET A 314 20.63 3.60 -25.21
N CYS A 315 20.71 2.94 -24.06
CA CYS A 315 21.39 1.65 -23.94
C CYS A 315 20.42 0.49 -23.92
N ASP A 316 19.34 0.60 -23.15
CA ASP A 316 18.35 -0.44 -22.96
C ASP A 316 16.95 0.20 -23.00
N SER A 317 16.38 0.30 -24.20
CA SER A 317 15.06 0.86 -24.41
C SER A 317 14.00 -0.24 -24.40
N ASP A 318 13.02 -0.13 -23.50
CA ASP A 318 12.09 -1.21 -23.13
C ASP A 318 11.33 -1.90 -24.30
N PHE A 319 11.14 -1.21 -25.43
CA PHE A 319 10.37 -1.72 -26.58
C PHE A 319 11.17 -1.91 -27.87
N TYR A 320 12.45 -1.55 -27.90
CA TYR A 320 13.28 -1.71 -29.11
C TYR A 320 14.38 -2.71 -28.81
N PRO A 321 14.64 -3.70 -29.68
CA PRO A 321 15.52 -4.79 -29.33
C PRO A 321 16.96 -4.43 -29.69
N THR A 322 17.92 -4.88 -28.89
CA THR A 322 19.32 -4.87 -29.32
C THR A 322 19.57 -6.04 -30.28
N TYR A 323 20.74 -6.06 -30.95
CA TYR A 323 21.10 -7.15 -31.86
C TYR A 323 21.00 -8.54 -31.23
N ASN A 324 21.37 -8.68 -29.95
CA ASN A 324 21.28 -9.96 -29.25
C ASN A 324 19.82 -10.35 -28.96
N ASP A 325 18.99 -9.39 -28.56
CA ASP A 325 17.57 -9.65 -28.27
C ASP A 325 16.77 -9.92 -29.55
N TYR A 326 17.17 -9.31 -30.67
CA TYR A 326 16.60 -9.55 -31.99
C TYR A 326 16.79 -11.01 -32.44
N LEU A 327 17.94 -11.62 -32.13
CA LEU A 327 18.19 -13.03 -32.43
C LEU A 327 17.26 -13.99 -31.66
N ASP A 328 16.80 -13.57 -30.48
CA ASP A 328 15.96 -14.38 -29.61
C ASP A 328 14.45 -14.13 -29.82
N ASN A 329 14.00 -12.89 -30.10
CA ASN A 329 12.58 -12.49 -30.13
C ASN A 329 12.20 -11.43 -31.20
N SER A 330 12.51 -11.67 -32.49
CA SER A 330 12.22 -10.72 -33.58
C SER A 330 10.72 -10.42 -33.81
N THR A 331 9.83 -11.39 -33.56
CA THR A 331 8.40 -11.30 -33.91
C THR A 331 7.61 -10.30 -33.06
N SER A 332 8.05 -10.07 -31.82
CA SER A 332 7.30 -9.27 -30.84
C SER A 332 7.13 -7.80 -31.23
N ILE A 333 8.13 -7.22 -31.91
CA ILE A 333 8.17 -5.78 -32.22
C ILE A 333 7.50 -5.47 -33.54
N GLU A 334 7.57 -6.41 -34.49
CA GLU A 334 6.78 -6.36 -35.72
C GLU A 334 5.29 -6.29 -35.38
N GLU A 335 4.81 -7.14 -34.47
CA GLU A 335 3.42 -7.11 -34.01
C GLU A 335 3.04 -5.78 -33.34
N MET A 336 3.95 -5.17 -32.58
CA MET A 336 3.72 -3.85 -31.99
C MET A 336 3.61 -2.74 -33.04
N PHE A 337 4.46 -2.73 -34.06
CA PHE A 337 4.38 -1.74 -35.14
C PHE A 337 3.12 -1.91 -36.00
N VAL A 338 2.68 -3.15 -36.23
CA VAL A 338 1.42 -3.45 -36.93
C VAL A 338 0.23 -2.88 -36.16
N TYR A 339 0.22 -3.01 -34.84
CA TYR A 339 -0.92 -2.61 -34.01
C TYR A 339 -0.93 -1.11 -33.64
N TYR A 340 0.20 -0.57 -33.15
CA TYR A 340 0.29 0.82 -32.69
C TYR A 340 0.70 1.82 -33.79
N GLY A 341 1.16 1.30 -34.93
CA GLY A 341 1.68 2.08 -36.05
C GLY A 341 3.14 2.53 -35.84
N THR A 342 3.75 3.00 -36.92
CA THR A 342 5.12 3.55 -36.96
C THR A 342 5.21 5.02 -36.51
N GLY A 343 4.14 5.54 -35.87
CA GLY A 343 4.06 6.91 -35.38
C GLY A 343 4.59 7.09 -33.95
N PRO A 344 4.48 8.31 -33.39
CA PRO A 344 4.99 8.65 -32.06
C PRO A 344 4.23 7.98 -30.89
N ASN A 345 3.18 7.20 -31.16
CA ASN A 345 2.34 6.57 -30.16
C ASN A 345 3.12 5.60 -29.27
N LEU A 346 4.04 4.83 -29.84
CA LEU A 346 4.87 3.88 -29.08
C LEU A 346 5.80 4.62 -28.10
N ILE A 347 6.38 5.75 -28.52
CA ILE A 347 7.20 6.62 -27.67
C ILE A 347 6.34 7.22 -26.55
N ALA A 348 5.13 7.68 -26.85
CA ALA A 348 4.22 8.24 -25.85
C ALA A 348 3.83 7.20 -24.77
N ILE A 349 3.54 5.97 -25.18
CA ILE A 349 3.26 4.84 -24.28
C ILE A 349 4.47 4.54 -23.39
N GLN A 350 5.67 4.50 -23.96
CA GLN A 350 6.91 4.29 -23.21
C GLN A 350 7.12 5.38 -22.17
N LEU A 351 6.99 6.65 -22.55
CA LEU A 351 7.07 7.75 -21.60
C LEU A 351 6.06 7.62 -20.48
N CYS A 352 4.82 7.21 -20.78
CA CYS A 352 3.78 7.00 -19.75
C CYS A 352 4.18 5.95 -18.73
N ILE A 353 4.87 4.88 -19.13
CA ILE A 353 5.37 3.84 -18.23
C ILE A 353 6.37 4.44 -17.24
N ASP A 354 7.29 5.30 -17.70
CA ASP A 354 8.35 5.82 -16.83
C ASP A 354 7.96 7.00 -15.92
N ILE A 355 6.78 7.60 -16.11
CA ILE A 355 6.35 8.78 -15.33
C ILE A 355 6.53 8.56 -13.81
N PRO A 356 6.03 7.47 -13.19
CA PRO A 356 6.17 7.28 -11.75
C PRO A 356 7.63 7.08 -11.33
N ARG A 357 8.44 6.41 -12.15
CA ARG A 357 9.86 6.17 -11.89
C ARG A 357 10.62 7.49 -11.78
N PHE A 358 10.51 8.34 -12.82
CA PHE A 358 11.18 9.64 -12.84
C PHE A 358 10.65 10.59 -11.76
N LEU A 359 9.36 10.54 -11.43
CA LEU A 359 8.81 11.30 -10.30
C LEU A 359 9.43 10.89 -8.96
N CYS A 360 9.59 9.58 -8.72
CA CYS A 360 10.19 9.07 -7.47
C CYS A 360 11.69 9.44 -7.38
N LEU A 361 12.43 9.25 -8.48
CA LEU A 361 13.84 9.62 -8.56
C LEU A 361 14.05 11.14 -8.41
N ALA A 362 13.24 11.97 -9.07
CA ALA A 362 13.29 13.43 -8.92
C ALA A 362 13.05 13.86 -7.47
N TYR A 363 12.13 13.20 -6.76
CA TYR A 363 11.90 13.44 -5.33
C TYR A 363 13.14 13.17 -4.47
N VAL A 364 13.82 12.04 -4.69
CA VAL A 364 15.06 11.73 -3.97
C VAL A 364 16.12 12.80 -4.24
N ASN A 365 16.30 13.19 -5.50
CA ASN A 365 17.30 14.15 -5.94
C ASN A 365 17.10 15.58 -5.41
N ILE A 366 15.87 15.98 -5.09
CA ILE A 366 15.58 17.31 -4.50
C ILE A 366 15.61 17.25 -2.97
N LYS A 367 15.17 16.14 -2.38
CA LYS A 367 15.02 16.04 -0.95
C LYS A 367 16.36 16.07 -0.22
N ILE A 368 17.36 15.35 -0.72
CA ILE A 368 18.68 15.24 -0.09
C ILE A 368 19.40 16.62 -0.07
N PRO A 369 19.51 17.38 -1.19
CA PRO A 369 20.09 18.72 -1.17
C PRO A 369 19.34 19.70 -0.27
N MET A 370 18.00 19.61 -0.21
CA MET A 370 17.23 20.50 0.67
C MET A 370 17.50 20.21 2.15
N LEU A 371 17.71 18.94 2.54
CA LEU A 371 18.15 18.61 3.89
C LEU A 371 19.54 19.19 4.19
N LEU A 372 20.45 19.19 3.20
CA LEU A 372 21.79 19.76 3.30
C LEU A 372 21.76 21.26 3.49
N ILE A 373 21.05 21.98 2.61
CA ILE A 373 20.87 23.43 2.68
C ILE A 373 20.24 23.83 4.01
N ARG A 374 19.20 23.11 4.45
CA ARG A 374 18.55 23.37 5.74
C ARG A 374 19.52 23.21 6.91
N LYS A 375 20.37 22.19 6.88
CA LYS A 375 21.34 21.95 7.95
C LYS A 375 22.44 23.02 7.98
N ILE A 376 22.96 23.40 6.82
CA ILE A 376 23.94 24.49 6.68
C ILE A 376 23.34 25.81 7.15
N TYR A 377 22.14 26.17 6.68
CA TYR A 377 21.43 27.39 7.08
C TYR A 377 21.23 27.47 8.60
N LEU A 378 20.85 26.35 9.23
CA LEU A 378 20.67 26.27 10.68
C LEU A 378 21.98 26.46 11.46
N GLN A 379 23.10 25.99 10.92
CA GLN A 379 24.42 26.13 11.55
C GLN A 379 24.99 27.55 11.39
N CYS A 380 24.72 28.22 10.26
CA CYS A 380 25.15 29.60 10.01
C CYS A 380 24.35 30.65 10.82
N LYS A 381 23.15 30.32 11.31
CA LYS A 381 22.28 31.27 12.00
C LYS A 381 22.75 31.50 13.45
N ARG A 382 23.54 32.57 13.68
CA ARG A 382 24.11 32.96 15.00
C ARG A 382 23.05 33.27 16.08
N ASN A 383 21.91 33.87 15.72
CA ASN A 383 20.84 34.26 16.64
C ASN A 383 19.74 33.21 16.76
N LEU A 384 20.11 31.97 17.08
CA LEU A 384 19.15 30.90 17.33
C LEU A 384 18.63 30.96 18.78
N PRO A 385 17.31 30.85 19.03
CA PRO A 385 16.77 30.79 20.39
C PRO A 385 17.40 29.64 21.21
N LEU A 386 17.61 29.86 22.51
CA LEU A 386 18.30 28.95 23.45
C LEU A 386 17.76 27.50 23.37
N GLU A 387 16.45 27.35 23.16
CA GLU A 387 15.78 26.05 23.01
C GLU A 387 16.19 25.29 21.74
N GLN A 388 16.37 25.98 20.62
CA GLN A 388 16.86 25.34 19.39
C GLN A 388 18.34 24.97 19.51
N LYS A 389 19.14 25.77 20.24
CA LYS A 389 20.53 25.41 20.58
C LYS A 389 20.59 24.15 21.46
N MET A 390 19.68 24.01 22.42
CA MET A 390 19.54 22.76 23.20
C MET A 390 19.18 21.58 22.30
N LEU A 391 18.17 21.72 21.45
CA LEU A 391 17.68 20.65 20.58
C LEU A 391 18.69 20.20 19.51
N MET A 392 19.61 21.09 19.13
CA MET A 392 20.75 20.79 18.26
C MET A 392 21.83 19.93 18.92
N LYS A 393 22.04 20.07 20.24
CA LYS A 393 23.00 19.26 21.02
C LYS A 393 22.49 17.83 21.29
N LEU A 394 21.19 17.57 21.09
CA LEU A 394 20.59 16.25 21.32
C LEU A 394 20.86 15.28 20.16
N THR A 395 21.17 14.03 20.53
CA THR A 395 21.22 12.89 19.60
C THR A 395 19.85 12.67 18.95
N ARG A 396 19.83 12.10 17.74
CA ARG A 396 18.58 11.88 16.99
C ARG A 396 17.53 11.11 17.78
N GLU A 397 17.92 10.03 18.44
CA GLU A 397 17.02 9.21 19.28
C GLU A 397 16.38 10.03 20.40
N GLN A 398 17.19 10.87 21.06
CA GLN A 398 16.70 11.78 22.10
C GLN A 398 15.68 12.75 21.51
N ARG A 399 15.95 13.30 20.32
CA ARG A 399 15.01 14.19 19.62
C ARG A 399 13.68 13.51 19.28
N ILE A 400 13.68 12.20 19.02
CA ILE A 400 12.46 11.42 18.80
C ILE A 400 11.63 11.35 20.09
N PHE A 401 12.25 11.03 21.23
CA PHE A 401 11.52 11.02 22.52
C PHE A 401 10.91 12.38 22.87
N PHE A 402 11.64 13.48 22.64
CA PHE A 402 11.10 14.82 22.83
C PHE A 402 9.89 15.09 21.92
N ARG A 403 9.93 14.64 20.66
CA ARG A 403 8.81 14.76 19.72
C ARG A 403 7.59 13.94 20.15
N ILE A 404 7.79 12.73 20.67
CA ILE A 404 6.70 11.88 21.18
C ILE A 404 6.07 12.53 22.42
N SER A 405 6.85 13.21 23.26
CA SER A 405 6.34 13.91 24.44
C SER A 405 5.56 15.20 24.12
N GLU A 406 5.55 15.68 22.87
CA GLU A 406 4.79 16.88 22.50
C GLU A 406 3.27 16.66 22.68
N PRO A 407 2.50 17.67 23.14
CA PRO A 407 1.06 17.54 23.36
C PRO A 407 0.25 17.27 22.08
N ASN A 408 0.83 17.61 20.92
CA ASN A 408 0.27 17.40 19.60
C ASN A 408 0.84 16.14 18.89
N SER A 409 1.65 15.33 19.58
CA SER A 409 2.11 14.06 19.05
C SER A 409 0.95 13.07 18.94
N VAL A 410 1.12 12.04 18.11
CA VAL A 410 0.04 11.07 17.86
C VAL A 410 -0.16 10.17 19.07
N GLU A 411 0.94 9.78 19.69
CA GLU A 411 1.01 8.94 20.87
C GLU A 411 0.36 9.65 22.06
N MET A 412 0.67 10.94 22.27
CA MET A 412 0.06 11.73 23.34
C MET A 412 -1.42 12.01 23.06
N LEU A 413 -1.80 12.26 21.81
CA LEU A 413 -3.21 12.42 21.41
C LEU A 413 -4.00 11.13 21.65
N TYR A 414 -3.41 9.98 21.36
CA TYR A 414 -4.00 8.67 21.65
C TYR A 414 -4.25 8.48 23.14
N VAL A 415 -3.25 8.75 23.98
CA VAL A 415 -3.39 8.68 25.45
C VAL A 415 -4.45 9.67 25.95
N LYS A 416 -4.45 10.90 25.44
CA LYS A 416 -5.47 11.91 25.78
C LYS A 416 -6.89 11.47 25.40
N ASN A 417 -7.04 10.82 24.24
CA ASN A 417 -8.32 10.28 23.77
C ASN A 417 -8.77 9.04 24.54
N LEU A 418 -7.84 8.32 25.18
CA LEU A 418 -8.15 7.19 26.07
C LEU A 418 -8.82 7.69 27.37
N PHE A 419 -8.31 8.78 27.94
CA PHE A 419 -8.89 9.40 29.13
C PHE A 419 -10.12 10.29 28.84
N ARG A 420 -10.38 10.64 27.58
CA ARG A 420 -11.53 11.45 27.17
C ARG A 420 -12.75 10.57 26.88
N SER A 421 -13.91 10.95 27.40
CA SER A 421 -15.19 10.29 27.07
C SER A 421 -15.44 10.24 25.55
N ALA A 422 -15.92 9.11 25.05
CA ALA A 422 -16.13 8.84 23.63
C ALA A 422 -17.00 9.91 22.93
N LYS A 423 -17.98 10.49 23.65
CA LYS A 423 -18.86 11.56 23.14
C LYS A 423 -18.11 12.87 22.81
N ASN A 424 -16.95 13.10 23.42
CA ASN A 424 -16.20 14.34 23.29
C ASN A 424 -15.02 14.24 22.29
N ARG A 425 -14.88 13.13 21.56
CA ARG A 425 -13.76 12.98 20.62
C ARG A 425 -13.92 13.93 19.42
N PRO A 426 -12.87 14.69 19.04
CA PRO A 426 -12.96 15.58 17.90
C PRO A 426 -13.17 14.75 16.62
N LYS A 427 -14.20 15.08 15.85
CA LYS A 427 -14.38 14.49 14.51
C LYS A 427 -13.29 15.05 13.58
N SER A 428 -12.58 14.17 12.89
CA SER A 428 -11.57 14.53 11.88
C SER A 428 -12.15 15.52 10.85
N GLN A 429 -11.46 16.64 10.62
CA GLN A 429 -11.89 17.74 9.73
C GLN A 429 -11.18 17.73 8.37
N THR A 430 -10.52 16.64 7.96
CA THR A 430 -9.78 16.64 6.70
C THR A 430 -10.73 16.58 5.48
N LEU A 431 -10.43 17.36 4.44
CA LEU A 431 -11.24 17.39 3.21
C LEU A 431 -11.33 16.00 2.53
N PHE A 432 -10.27 15.19 2.65
CA PHE A 432 -10.22 13.81 2.15
C PHE A 432 -11.12 12.85 2.93
N ALA A 433 -11.41 13.13 4.21
CA ALA A 433 -12.33 12.31 5.01
C ALA A 433 -13.78 12.37 4.56
N ARG A 434 -14.14 13.34 3.70
CA ARG A 434 -15.48 13.42 3.10
C ARG A 434 -15.63 12.59 1.83
N ILE A 435 -14.51 12.23 1.17
CA ILE A 435 -14.53 11.54 -0.13
C ILE A 435 -14.61 10.02 0.06
N ILE A 436 -13.96 9.48 1.11
CA ILE A 436 -14.05 8.07 1.45
C ILE A 436 -15.18 7.89 2.46
N PRO A 437 -16.15 6.99 2.21
CA PRO A 437 -17.21 6.72 3.18
C PRO A 437 -16.62 6.36 4.54
N THR A 438 -17.14 6.95 5.60
CA THR A 438 -16.74 6.64 6.99
C THR A 438 -16.86 5.15 7.30
N LYS A 439 -17.74 4.44 6.58
CA LYS A 439 -17.94 2.99 6.64
C LYS A 439 -16.74 2.18 6.12
N ILE A 440 -15.94 2.74 5.19
CA ILE A 440 -14.75 2.09 4.61
C ILE A 440 -13.49 2.46 5.40
N TYR A 441 -13.28 3.74 5.69
CA TYR A 441 -12.11 4.19 6.47
C TYR A 441 -12.43 5.42 7.32
N GLU A 442 -12.53 5.23 8.63
CA GLU A 442 -12.69 6.33 9.58
C GLU A 442 -11.36 7.08 9.74
N TRP A 443 -11.25 8.36 9.37
CA TRP A 443 -10.00 9.12 9.56
C TRP A 443 -9.79 9.48 11.03
N ARG A 444 -8.66 9.07 11.60
CA ARG A 444 -8.30 9.35 12.99
C ARG A 444 -6.93 9.99 13.10
N ASP A 445 -6.85 11.08 13.87
CA ASP A 445 -5.60 11.82 14.09
C ASP A 445 -4.69 11.17 15.14
N ASP A 446 -5.22 10.23 15.92
CA ASP A 446 -4.54 9.51 17.01
C ASP A 446 -3.86 8.20 16.58
N TYR A 447 -3.81 7.95 15.26
CA TYR A 447 -3.08 6.81 14.71
C TYR A 447 -2.36 7.19 13.43
N ARG A 448 -1.15 6.63 13.27
CA ARG A 448 -0.36 6.71 12.04
C ARG A 448 0.10 5.30 11.68
N PHE A 449 0.25 5.00 10.40
CA PHE A 449 0.91 3.75 9.98
C PHE A 449 2.42 3.85 10.17
N SER A 450 3.08 2.69 10.33
CA SER A 450 4.54 2.60 10.39
C SER A 450 5.17 2.98 9.04
N THR A 451 6.44 3.38 9.07
CA THR A 451 7.22 3.66 7.85
C THR A 451 7.24 2.43 6.94
N ARG A 452 7.31 1.21 7.51
CA ARG A 452 7.26 -0.04 6.77
C ARG A 452 6.01 -0.19 5.89
N ILE A 453 4.82 0.00 6.47
CA ILE A 453 3.55 -0.09 5.69
C ILE A 453 3.56 0.94 4.57
N LEU A 454 4.03 2.16 4.84
CA LEU A 454 4.09 3.20 3.82
C LEU A 454 5.03 2.82 2.66
N CYS A 455 6.21 2.26 2.96
CA CYS A 455 7.11 1.75 1.93
C CYS A 455 6.44 0.64 1.11
N LEU A 456 5.83 -0.34 1.77
CA LEU A 456 5.16 -1.46 1.09
C LEU A 456 4.04 -0.99 0.17
N TYR A 457 3.15 -0.13 0.64
CA TYR A 457 2.06 0.37 -0.21
C TYR A 457 2.58 1.23 -1.36
N SER A 458 3.63 2.02 -1.15
CA SER A 458 4.25 2.82 -2.23
C SER A 458 4.83 1.92 -3.32
N SER A 459 5.57 0.87 -2.93
CA SER A 459 6.08 -0.15 -3.86
C SER A 459 4.95 -0.87 -4.59
N ILE A 460 3.90 -1.27 -3.89
CA ILE A 460 2.76 -2.00 -4.46
C ILE A 460 1.99 -1.17 -5.48
N PHE A 461 1.68 0.09 -5.18
CA PHE A 461 0.95 0.94 -6.14
C PHE A 461 1.73 1.17 -7.42
N LEU A 462 3.05 1.36 -7.29
CA LEU A 462 3.93 1.55 -8.43
C LEU A 462 4.10 0.24 -9.21
N LEU A 463 4.26 -0.90 -8.54
CA LEU A 463 4.30 -2.21 -9.19
C LEU A 463 2.99 -2.53 -9.93
N LEU A 464 1.85 -2.28 -9.31
CA LEU A 464 0.54 -2.48 -9.93
C LEU A 464 0.39 -1.61 -11.18
N TYR A 465 0.87 -0.37 -11.15
CA TYR A 465 0.90 0.50 -12.32
C TYR A 465 1.73 -0.08 -13.46
N PHE A 466 2.97 -0.53 -13.17
CA PHE A 466 3.84 -1.12 -14.19
C PHE A 466 3.25 -2.39 -14.78
N VAL A 467 2.84 -3.34 -13.94
CA VAL A 467 2.28 -4.62 -14.39
C VAL A 467 1.01 -4.41 -15.21
N THR A 468 0.14 -3.47 -14.82
CA THR A 468 -1.12 -3.22 -15.56
C THR A 468 -0.89 -2.56 -16.91
N ILE A 469 0.01 -1.57 -17.01
CA ILE A 469 0.33 -0.96 -18.29
C ILE A 469 1.06 -1.94 -19.19
N GLN A 470 2.03 -2.68 -18.66
CA GLN A 470 2.75 -3.69 -19.44
C GLN A 470 1.80 -4.77 -19.96
N ALA A 471 0.89 -5.26 -19.12
CA ALA A 471 -0.17 -6.20 -19.53
C ALA A 471 -1.06 -5.60 -20.64
N CYS A 472 -1.39 -4.31 -20.58
CA CYS A 472 -2.13 -3.65 -21.66
C CYS A 472 -1.29 -3.56 -22.95
N VAL A 473 -0.02 -3.15 -22.87
CA VAL A 473 0.78 -2.86 -24.06
C VAL A 473 1.17 -4.13 -24.81
N GLN A 474 1.66 -5.15 -24.09
CA GLN A 474 2.17 -6.39 -24.67
C GLN A 474 1.06 -7.35 -25.11
N ALA A 475 -0.05 -7.45 -24.37
CA ALA A 475 -1.07 -8.45 -24.68
C ALA A 475 -2.01 -8.04 -25.82
N LEU A 476 -2.24 -6.74 -26.05
CA LEU A 476 -3.12 -6.27 -27.12
C LEU A 476 -2.73 -6.76 -28.53
N PRO A 477 -1.48 -6.61 -28.99
CA PRO A 477 -1.06 -7.15 -30.29
C PRO A 477 -1.19 -8.68 -30.33
N LEU A 478 -0.76 -9.38 -29.27
CA LEU A 478 -0.86 -10.84 -29.16
C LEU A 478 -2.31 -11.35 -29.24
N LEU A 479 -3.26 -10.67 -28.61
CA LEU A 479 -4.68 -11.01 -28.64
C LEU A 479 -5.27 -10.88 -30.05
N SER A 480 -4.79 -9.92 -30.83
CA SER A 480 -5.23 -9.72 -32.22
C SER A 480 -4.74 -10.86 -33.13
N ALA A 481 -3.50 -11.32 -32.95
CA ALA A 481 -2.96 -12.48 -33.65
C ALA A 481 -3.66 -13.78 -33.21
N LEU A 482 -3.86 -13.97 -31.90
CA LEU A 482 -4.55 -15.12 -31.34
C LEU A 482 -6.02 -15.20 -31.79
N GLN A 483 -6.68 -14.05 -31.98
CA GLN A 483 -8.03 -14.01 -32.55
C GLN A 483 -8.06 -14.55 -33.99
N GLN A 484 -7.07 -14.22 -34.83
CA GLN A 484 -7.00 -14.72 -36.21
C GLN A 484 -6.81 -16.24 -36.23
N VAL A 485 -5.87 -16.75 -35.42
CA VAL A 485 -5.62 -18.20 -35.31
C VAL A 485 -6.85 -18.95 -34.81
N LEU A 486 -7.57 -18.39 -33.83
CA LEU A 486 -8.82 -18.96 -33.33
C LEU A 486 -9.92 -18.96 -34.39
N GLN A 487 -10.03 -17.89 -35.19
CA GLN A 487 -10.99 -17.82 -36.29
C GLN A 487 -10.71 -18.91 -37.33
N ASP A 488 -9.45 -19.08 -37.75
CA ASP A 488 -9.04 -20.12 -38.70
C ASP A 488 -9.28 -21.54 -38.15
N ALA A 489 -9.04 -21.76 -36.85
CA ALA A 489 -9.29 -23.05 -36.22
C ALA A 489 -10.79 -23.38 -36.15
N VAL A 490 -11.62 -22.39 -35.82
CA VAL A 490 -13.09 -22.55 -35.77
C VAL A 490 -13.64 -22.82 -37.17
N GLU A 491 -13.15 -22.14 -38.20
CA GLU A 491 -13.54 -22.38 -39.58
C GLU A 491 -13.22 -23.82 -40.02
N LYS A 492 -12.00 -24.30 -39.74
CA LYS A 492 -11.59 -25.69 -40.02
C LYS A 492 -12.42 -26.74 -39.28
N ILE A 493 -12.82 -26.48 -38.03
CA ILE A 493 -13.67 -27.41 -37.27
C ILE A 493 -15.09 -27.43 -37.85
N SER A 494 -15.61 -26.27 -38.25
CA SER A 494 -16.95 -26.18 -38.84
C SER A 494 -17.07 -26.93 -40.16
N THR A 495 -16.04 -26.91 -41.01
CA THR A 495 -16.04 -27.66 -42.28
C THR A 495 -15.96 -29.17 -42.06
N ILE A 496 -15.21 -29.64 -41.06
CA ILE A 496 -15.15 -31.06 -40.68
C ILE A 496 -16.53 -31.55 -40.17
N PHE A 497 -17.16 -30.80 -39.27
CA PHE A 497 -18.46 -31.20 -38.71
C PHE A 497 -19.60 -31.23 -39.74
N ILE A 498 -19.56 -30.37 -40.76
CA ILE A 498 -20.57 -30.36 -41.83
C ILE A 498 -20.37 -31.55 -42.78
N SER A 499 -19.11 -31.94 -43.06
CA SER A 499 -18.80 -33.07 -43.95
C SER A 499 -19.22 -34.45 -43.41
N GLU A 500 -19.47 -34.58 -42.09
CA GLU A 500 -19.95 -35.82 -41.48
C GLU A 500 -21.49 -35.92 -41.48
N SER A 501 -22.20 -34.89 -41.95
CA SER A 501 -23.67 -34.82 -41.95
C SER A 501 -24.34 -34.95 -43.32
N GLU A 502 -23.58 -35.05 -44.42
CA GLU A 502 -24.10 -35.25 -45.77
C GLU A 502 -23.89 -36.70 -46.26
N ASP A 503 -24.77 -37.59 -45.81
CA ASP A 503 -25.15 -38.80 -46.55
C ASP A 503 -26.69 -38.75 -46.72
N THR A 504 -27.20 -37.83 -47.55
CA THR A 504 -28.49 -37.98 -48.25
C THR A 504 -28.70 -36.85 -49.27
N ASP A 505 -28.71 -37.23 -50.55
CA ASP A 505 -29.36 -36.63 -51.71
C ASP A 505 -29.17 -35.13 -52.01
N GLY A 506 -28.14 -34.86 -52.82
CA GLY A 506 -28.26 -34.22 -54.14
C GLY A 506 -29.20 -33.02 -54.29
N GLU A 507 -28.86 -31.88 -53.67
CA GLU A 507 -29.28 -30.57 -54.17
C GLU A 507 -28.14 -29.57 -53.94
N ASN A 508 -27.79 -28.78 -54.96
CA ASN A 508 -26.69 -27.81 -54.93
C ASN A 508 -27.05 -26.64 -54.01
N VAL A 509 -26.96 -26.86 -52.70
CA VAL A 509 -26.99 -25.82 -51.69
C VAL A 509 -25.61 -25.16 -51.71
N SER A 510 -25.55 -23.92 -52.19
CA SER A 510 -24.35 -23.09 -52.04
C SER A 510 -23.93 -23.12 -50.57
N PRO A 511 -22.65 -23.36 -50.23
CA PRO A 511 -22.20 -23.34 -48.86
C PRO A 511 -22.28 -21.89 -48.40
N ASN A 512 -23.45 -21.47 -47.92
CA ASN A 512 -23.57 -20.33 -47.05
C ASN A 512 -22.88 -20.76 -45.77
N THR A 513 -21.55 -20.64 -45.78
CA THR A 513 -20.70 -20.64 -44.62
C THR A 513 -21.36 -19.74 -43.61
N SER A 514 -22.02 -20.35 -42.62
CA SER A 514 -22.41 -19.66 -41.41
C SER A 514 -21.09 -19.34 -40.70
N ASN A 515 -20.43 -18.27 -41.17
CA ASN A 515 -19.30 -17.69 -40.47
C ASN A 515 -19.82 -17.45 -39.06
N PHE A 516 -19.29 -18.17 -38.08
CA PHE A 516 -19.47 -17.88 -36.67
C PHE A 516 -18.37 -16.85 -36.36
N PRO A 517 -18.60 -15.53 -36.51
CA PRO A 517 -17.56 -14.55 -36.25
C PRO A 517 -17.27 -14.56 -34.75
N LEU A 518 -16.07 -15.04 -34.39
CA LEU A 518 -15.59 -14.94 -33.02
C LEU A 518 -15.61 -13.46 -32.60
N PRO A 519 -16.19 -13.09 -31.44
CA PRO A 519 -16.19 -11.72 -30.97
C PRO A 519 -14.76 -11.22 -30.74
N SER A 520 -14.56 -9.90 -30.87
CA SER A 520 -13.25 -9.28 -30.67
C SER A 520 -12.73 -9.50 -29.24
N LEU A 521 -11.60 -10.17 -29.07
CA LEU A 521 -11.02 -10.48 -27.74
C LEU A 521 -10.46 -9.26 -27.01
N ILE A 522 -10.22 -8.16 -27.74
CA ILE A 522 -9.63 -6.92 -27.22
C ILE A 522 -10.55 -6.24 -26.18
N ARG A 523 -11.85 -6.10 -26.48
CA ARG A 523 -12.81 -5.45 -25.58
C ARG A 523 -12.94 -6.16 -24.22
N PRO A 524 -13.23 -7.47 -24.16
CA PRO A 524 -13.36 -8.17 -22.88
C PRO A 524 -12.05 -8.19 -22.09
N TYR A 525 -10.89 -8.22 -22.76
CA TYR A 525 -9.58 -8.10 -22.11
C TYR A 525 -9.41 -6.77 -21.35
N LEU A 526 -9.70 -5.64 -22.00
CA LEU A 526 -9.58 -4.32 -21.39
C LEU A 526 -10.53 -4.15 -20.19
N PHE A 527 -11.78 -4.62 -20.31
CA PHE A 527 -12.72 -4.62 -19.20
C PHE A 527 -12.26 -5.51 -18.04
N ALA A 528 -11.69 -6.69 -18.34
CA ALA A 528 -11.18 -7.60 -17.33
C ALA A 528 -10.04 -6.94 -16.51
N ILE A 529 -9.05 -6.32 -17.16
CA ILE A 529 -7.97 -5.61 -16.47
C ILE A 529 -8.51 -4.46 -15.61
N PHE A 530 -9.49 -3.72 -16.11
CA PHE A 530 -10.05 -2.62 -15.34
C PHE A 530 -10.78 -3.11 -14.08
N ILE A 531 -11.55 -4.20 -14.21
CA ILE A 531 -12.22 -4.86 -13.08
C ILE A 531 -11.18 -5.36 -12.07
N THR A 532 -10.09 -5.99 -12.52
CA THR A 532 -9.08 -6.56 -11.63
C THR A 532 -8.35 -5.49 -10.84
N LEU A 533 -7.97 -4.39 -11.50
CA LEU A 533 -7.37 -3.23 -10.85
C LEU A 533 -8.32 -2.63 -9.81
N ILE A 534 -9.61 -2.49 -10.11
CA ILE A 534 -10.61 -2.00 -9.15
C ILE A 534 -10.71 -2.94 -7.94
N LEU A 535 -10.83 -4.24 -8.17
CA LEU A 535 -10.94 -5.24 -7.09
C LEU A 535 -9.72 -5.20 -6.17
N ILE A 536 -8.51 -5.17 -6.73
CA ILE A 536 -7.27 -5.11 -5.94
C ILE A 536 -7.17 -3.81 -5.17
N VAL A 537 -7.46 -2.66 -5.78
CA VAL A 537 -7.44 -1.37 -5.08
C VAL A 537 -8.42 -1.37 -3.90
N ILE A 538 -9.63 -1.91 -4.08
CA ILE A 538 -10.60 -2.06 -2.99
C ILE A 538 -10.05 -2.95 -1.88
N GLN A 539 -9.45 -4.09 -2.23
CA GLN A 539 -8.87 -5.02 -1.26
C GLN A 539 -7.72 -4.40 -0.46
N LEU A 540 -6.84 -3.64 -1.11
CA LEU A 540 -5.75 -2.90 -0.46
C LEU A 540 -6.29 -1.86 0.53
N LEU A 541 -7.37 -1.14 0.18
CA LEU A 541 -7.99 -0.17 1.09
C LEU A 541 -8.63 -0.85 2.31
N VAL A 542 -9.30 -1.99 2.10
CA VAL A 542 -9.88 -2.79 3.19
C VAL A 542 -8.80 -3.36 4.10
N LEU A 543 -7.72 -3.90 3.53
CA LEU A 543 -6.57 -4.39 4.29
C LEU A 543 -5.94 -3.29 5.16
N LEU A 544 -5.80 -2.08 4.61
CA LEU A 544 -5.29 -0.93 5.37
C LEU A 544 -6.19 -0.57 6.56
N ALA A 545 -7.51 -0.63 6.37
CA ALA A 545 -8.48 -0.40 7.45
C ALA A 545 -8.38 -1.50 8.54
N ASN A 546 -8.23 -2.75 8.11
CA ASN A 546 -8.11 -3.91 9.00
C ASN A 546 -6.79 -3.91 9.77
N ILE A 547 -5.65 -3.60 9.14
CA ILE A 547 -4.36 -3.45 9.82
C ILE A 547 -4.48 -2.51 11.03
N ARG A 548 -5.18 -1.40 10.86
CA ARG A 548 -5.41 -0.45 11.95
C ARG A 548 -6.34 -1.01 13.02
N ARG A 549 -7.46 -1.63 12.63
CA ARG A 549 -8.41 -2.27 13.57
C ARG A 549 -7.69 -3.33 14.41
N ASN A 550 -6.93 -4.19 13.74
CA ASN A 550 -6.14 -5.27 14.31
C ASN A 550 -5.02 -4.76 15.21
N SER A 551 -4.37 -3.65 14.84
CA SER A 551 -3.42 -2.96 15.72
C SER A 551 -4.08 -2.52 17.02
N PHE A 552 -5.29 -1.93 16.96
CA PHE A 552 -6.00 -1.49 18.16
C PHE A 552 -6.53 -2.65 19.01
N GLN A 553 -7.02 -3.73 18.39
CA GLN A 553 -7.40 -4.96 19.10
C GLN A 553 -6.18 -5.55 19.82
N SER A 554 -5.03 -5.61 19.14
CA SER A 554 -3.78 -6.06 19.74
C SER A 554 -3.31 -5.15 20.88
N PHE A 555 -3.49 -3.82 20.81
CA PHE A 555 -3.19 -2.92 21.94
C PHE A 555 -4.10 -3.14 23.15
N ARG A 556 -5.32 -3.64 22.94
CA ARG A 556 -6.27 -3.98 24.01
C ARG A 556 -6.02 -5.37 24.59
N GLY A 557 -5.25 -6.21 23.90
CA GLY A 557 -5.16 -7.64 24.21
C GLY A 557 -6.44 -8.40 23.87
N GLU A 558 -7.17 -7.97 22.85
CA GLU A 558 -8.39 -8.64 22.37
C GLU A 558 -8.02 -9.67 21.29
N ASP A 559 -8.26 -10.95 21.57
CA ASP A 559 -7.82 -12.09 20.74
C ASP A 559 -8.91 -12.59 19.77
N SER A 560 -9.84 -11.72 19.36
CA SER A 560 -10.99 -12.12 18.54
C SER A 560 -10.62 -12.51 17.11
N GLU A 561 -9.74 -11.70 16.48
CA GLU A 561 -9.32 -11.81 15.07
C GLU A 561 -7.87 -12.30 14.94
N ILE A 562 -6.99 -11.90 15.86
CA ILE A 562 -5.60 -12.35 15.89
C ILE A 562 -5.43 -13.31 17.06
N PRO A 563 -4.77 -14.47 16.87
CA PRO A 563 -4.51 -15.39 17.95
C PRO A 563 -3.68 -14.74 19.06
N ARG A 564 -3.95 -15.14 20.30
CA ARG A 564 -3.19 -14.65 21.46
C ARG A 564 -1.70 -14.96 21.28
N ARG A 565 -0.86 -14.01 21.68
CA ARG A 565 0.59 -14.17 21.64
C ARG A 565 1.04 -15.24 22.64
N GLU A 566 1.68 -16.31 22.14
CA GLU A 566 2.28 -17.37 22.95
C GLU A 566 3.80 -17.26 22.98
N ARG A 567 4.41 -17.52 24.15
CA ARG A 567 5.87 -17.45 24.36
C ARG A 567 6.66 -18.45 23.51
N SER A 568 6.11 -19.65 23.31
CA SER A 568 6.69 -20.68 22.45
C SER A 568 6.84 -20.24 20.99
N LYS A 569 6.03 -19.25 20.54
CA LYS A 569 5.97 -18.79 19.16
C LYS A 569 6.73 -17.49 18.89
N TYR A 570 7.48 -16.94 19.85
CA TYR A 570 8.19 -15.66 19.66
C TYR A 570 9.17 -15.67 18.48
N VAL A 571 9.91 -16.76 18.30
CA VAL A 571 10.81 -16.93 17.15
C VAL A 571 10.03 -16.95 15.83
N SER A 572 8.90 -17.66 15.81
CA SER A 572 8.01 -17.71 14.65
C SER A 572 7.40 -16.34 14.32
N TYR A 573 6.96 -15.57 15.31
CA TYR A 573 6.46 -14.20 15.09
C TYR A 573 7.55 -13.26 14.55
N ALA A 574 8.79 -13.39 15.04
CA ALA A 574 9.92 -12.62 14.53
C ALA A 574 10.26 -13.00 13.07
N ALA A 575 10.31 -14.29 12.76
CA ALA A 575 10.52 -14.78 11.39
C ALA A 575 9.39 -14.35 10.45
N GLY A 576 8.13 -14.50 10.87
CA GLY A 576 6.97 -14.03 10.11
C GLY A 576 7.02 -12.52 9.84
N ASN A 577 7.49 -11.73 10.80
CA ASN A 577 7.71 -10.31 10.60
C ASN A 577 8.77 -10.02 9.52
N PHE A 578 9.81 -10.83 9.35
CA PHE A 578 10.78 -10.65 8.24
C PHE A 578 10.14 -10.96 6.89
N HIS A 579 9.36 -12.03 6.79
CA HIS A 579 8.74 -12.47 5.53
C HIS A 579 7.54 -11.63 5.07
N PHE A 580 6.84 -10.94 5.98
CA PHE A 580 5.61 -10.21 5.69
C PHE A 580 5.67 -9.32 4.43
N ALA A 581 6.75 -8.55 4.28
CA ALA A 581 6.94 -7.63 3.15
C ALA A 581 6.98 -8.36 1.80
N GLY A 582 7.83 -9.39 1.71
CA GLY A 582 8.03 -10.16 0.47
C GLY A 582 6.82 -11.02 0.14
N TYR A 583 6.23 -11.68 1.13
CA TYR A 583 5.00 -12.45 0.93
C TYR A 583 3.87 -11.53 0.45
N PHE A 584 3.72 -10.32 1.01
CA PHE A 584 2.65 -9.45 0.55
C PHE A 584 2.77 -9.08 -0.93
N ILE A 585 3.96 -8.72 -1.40
CA ILE A 585 4.20 -8.39 -2.81
C ILE A 585 3.99 -9.64 -3.69
N GLY A 586 4.51 -10.79 -3.30
CA GLY A 586 4.38 -12.03 -4.08
C GLY A 586 2.93 -12.51 -4.22
N TYR A 587 2.17 -12.53 -3.12
CA TYR A 587 0.75 -12.91 -3.14
C TYR A 587 -0.10 -11.89 -3.91
N LEU A 588 0.30 -10.62 -3.93
CA LEU A 588 -0.36 -9.60 -4.73
C LEU A 588 -0.16 -9.83 -6.23
N ILE A 589 1.06 -10.14 -6.69
CA ILE A 589 1.35 -10.44 -8.09
C ILE A 589 0.57 -11.69 -8.54
N TRP A 590 0.66 -12.78 -7.77
CA TRP A 590 -0.09 -14.01 -8.06
C TRP A 590 -1.59 -13.80 -8.04
N GLY A 591 -2.10 -13.06 -7.05
CA GLY A 591 -3.51 -12.73 -6.97
C GLY A 591 -3.96 -11.84 -8.12
N TYR A 592 -3.14 -10.90 -8.60
CA TYR A 592 -3.41 -10.12 -9.81
C TYR A 592 -3.56 -11.04 -11.03
N MET A 593 -2.63 -11.96 -11.24
CA MET A 593 -2.69 -12.91 -12.36
C MET A 593 -3.95 -13.79 -12.31
N ILE A 594 -4.26 -14.35 -11.14
CA ILE A 594 -5.43 -15.23 -10.96
C ILE A 594 -6.72 -14.44 -11.18
N ILE A 595 -6.88 -13.28 -10.52
CA ILE A 595 -8.07 -12.44 -10.68
C ILE A 595 -8.20 -11.99 -12.14
N ALA A 596 -7.11 -11.68 -12.83
CA ALA A 596 -7.10 -11.30 -14.24
C ALA A 596 -7.62 -12.41 -15.16
N VAL A 597 -7.11 -13.63 -15.00
CA VAL A 597 -7.57 -14.79 -15.80
C VAL A 597 -9.06 -15.06 -15.56
N PHE A 598 -9.51 -15.10 -14.30
CA PHE A 598 -10.93 -15.34 -14.01
C PHE A 598 -11.84 -14.20 -14.48
N SER A 599 -11.41 -12.95 -14.35
CA SER A 599 -12.17 -11.79 -14.86
C SER A 599 -12.22 -11.80 -16.39
N LEU A 600 -11.15 -12.24 -17.06
CA LEU A 600 -11.12 -12.40 -18.51
C LEU A 600 -12.09 -13.48 -18.99
N LEU A 601 -12.06 -14.67 -18.37
CA LEU A 601 -13.01 -15.74 -18.70
C LEU A 601 -14.46 -15.28 -18.50
N PHE A 602 -14.72 -14.52 -17.43
CA PHE A 602 -16.04 -13.96 -17.15
C PHE A 602 -16.46 -12.91 -18.20
N CYS A 603 -15.57 -11.99 -18.58
CA CYS A 603 -15.83 -10.99 -19.61
C CYS A 603 -16.01 -11.61 -21.00
N ILE A 604 -15.20 -12.60 -21.38
CA ILE A 604 -15.34 -13.34 -22.65
C ILE A 604 -16.68 -14.05 -22.68
N SER A 605 -17.08 -14.69 -21.58
CA SER A 605 -18.39 -15.36 -21.49
C SER A 605 -19.51 -14.35 -21.74
N ILE A 606 -19.48 -13.19 -21.07
CA ILE A 606 -20.48 -12.13 -21.26
C ILE A 606 -20.48 -11.59 -22.70
N ASP A 607 -19.31 -11.32 -23.28
CA ASP A 607 -19.22 -10.78 -24.64
C ASP A 607 -19.70 -11.80 -25.69
N ALA A 608 -19.41 -13.10 -25.49
CA ALA A 608 -19.96 -14.18 -26.29
C ALA A 608 -21.48 -14.27 -26.16
N PHE A 609 -22.05 -14.17 -24.94
CA PHE A 609 -23.49 -14.15 -24.73
C PHE A 609 -24.18 -12.97 -25.43
N ILE A 610 -23.58 -11.77 -25.36
CA ILE A 610 -24.12 -10.57 -26.03
C ILE A 610 -24.05 -10.73 -27.55
N THR A 611 -22.92 -11.20 -28.08
CA THR A 611 -22.66 -11.28 -29.53
C THR A 611 -23.52 -12.34 -30.20
N TYR A 612 -23.65 -13.53 -29.60
CA TYR A 612 -24.47 -14.60 -30.18
C TYR A 612 -25.96 -14.40 -29.97
N GLY A 613 -26.38 -13.36 -29.23
CA GLY A 613 -27.79 -12.97 -29.12
C GLY A 613 -28.71 -14.12 -28.69
N SER A 614 -28.17 -15.15 -28.01
CA SER A 614 -28.91 -16.34 -27.61
C SER A 614 -29.77 -16.08 -26.38
N VAL A 615 -30.51 -14.96 -26.41
CA VAL A 615 -31.49 -14.57 -25.40
C VAL A 615 -32.45 -15.74 -25.12
N ARG A 616 -32.74 -16.59 -26.13
CA ARG A 616 -33.53 -17.81 -25.98
C ARG A 616 -32.86 -18.90 -25.12
N PHE A 617 -31.53 -19.07 -25.23
CA PHE A 617 -30.79 -20.04 -24.41
C PHE A 617 -30.69 -19.55 -22.97
N LEU A 618 -30.38 -18.26 -22.78
CA LEU A 618 -30.40 -17.62 -21.46
C LEU A 618 -31.80 -17.69 -20.83
N GLU A 619 -32.85 -17.39 -21.60
CA GLU A 619 -34.24 -17.47 -21.16
C GLU A 619 -34.62 -18.91 -20.78
N SER A 620 -34.17 -19.92 -21.54
CA SER A 620 -34.40 -21.34 -21.21
C SER A 620 -33.72 -21.73 -19.90
N ILE A 621 -32.43 -21.38 -19.73
CA ILE A 621 -31.69 -21.62 -18.49
C ILE A 621 -32.33 -20.87 -17.32
N LEU A 622 -32.70 -19.61 -17.52
CA LEU A 622 -33.25 -18.76 -16.47
C LEU A 622 -34.65 -19.25 -16.06
N LYS A 623 -35.48 -19.71 -17.01
CA LYS A 623 -36.75 -20.37 -16.74
C LYS A 623 -36.59 -21.68 -15.96
N PHE A 624 -35.49 -22.40 -16.14
CA PHE A 624 -35.18 -23.60 -15.35
C PHE A 624 -34.63 -23.26 -13.95
N ILE A 625 -33.75 -22.26 -13.85
CA ILE A 625 -33.05 -21.90 -12.60
C ILE A 625 -33.94 -21.08 -11.65
N ILE A 626 -34.72 -20.11 -12.15
CA ILE A 626 -35.53 -19.22 -11.31
C ILE A 626 -36.49 -19.98 -10.40
N PRO A 627 -37.31 -20.94 -10.90
CA PRO A 627 -38.23 -21.68 -10.04
C PRO A 627 -37.51 -22.46 -8.94
N SER A 628 -36.34 -23.04 -9.25
CA SER A 628 -35.52 -23.77 -8.28
C SER A 628 -35.00 -22.85 -7.17
N ILE A 629 -34.43 -21.68 -7.52
CA ILE A 629 -33.97 -20.68 -6.54
C ILE A 629 -35.14 -20.14 -5.72
N LEU A 630 -36.27 -19.84 -6.36
CA LEU A 630 -37.47 -19.34 -5.70
C LEU A 630 -38.01 -20.36 -4.70
N PHE A 631 -38.02 -21.65 -5.06
CA PHE A 631 -38.43 -22.73 -4.16
C PHE A 631 -37.50 -22.84 -2.95
N VAL A 632 -36.18 -22.77 -3.13
CA VAL A 632 -35.21 -22.77 -2.02
C VAL A 632 -35.46 -21.59 -1.06
N LEU A 633 -35.64 -20.38 -1.61
CA LEU A 633 -35.91 -19.18 -0.83
C LEU A 633 -37.27 -19.28 -0.10
N PHE A 634 -38.33 -19.67 -0.81
CA PHE A 634 -39.66 -19.88 -0.25
C PHE A 634 -39.61 -20.84 0.94
N LYS A 635 -38.97 -21.99 0.75
CA LYS A 635 -38.81 -23.01 1.79
C LYS A 635 -38.00 -22.46 2.97
N GLN A 636 -36.92 -21.73 2.74
CA GLN A 636 -36.11 -21.13 3.82
C GLN A 636 -36.91 -20.11 4.65
N TYR A 637 -37.72 -19.26 4.00
CA TYR A 637 -38.59 -18.31 4.68
C TYR A 637 -39.74 -18.99 5.40
N LEU A 638 -40.39 -20.00 4.79
CA LEU A 638 -41.45 -20.79 5.41
C LEU A 638 -40.94 -21.47 6.68
N ASN A 639 -39.75 -22.09 6.65
CA ASN A 639 -39.14 -22.69 7.85
C ASN A 639 -38.89 -21.64 8.94
N LYS A 640 -38.43 -20.43 8.58
CA LYS A 640 -38.19 -19.34 9.55
C LYS A 640 -39.49 -18.85 10.18
N ILE A 641 -40.55 -18.69 9.39
CA ILE A 641 -41.89 -18.26 9.85
C ILE A 641 -42.49 -19.33 10.77
N LEU A 642 -42.51 -20.60 10.36
CA LEU A 642 -43.03 -21.69 11.20
C LEU A 642 -42.22 -21.84 12.50
N ALA A 643 -40.89 -21.70 12.44
CA ALA A 643 -40.04 -21.70 13.63
C ALA A 643 -40.42 -20.57 14.60
N GLN A 644 -40.60 -19.35 14.09
CA GLN A 644 -40.91 -18.19 14.91
C GLN A 644 -42.32 -18.25 15.51
N TYR A 645 -43.33 -18.62 14.72
CA TYR A 645 -44.74 -18.50 15.15
C TYR A 645 -45.34 -19.78 15.72
N ILE A 646 -44.89 -20.97 15.30
CA ILE A 646 -45.52 -22.25 15.67
C ILE A 646 -44.65 -23.07 16.62
N PHE A 647 -43.33 -23.12 16.38
CA PHE A 647 -42.45 -24.01 17.14
C PHE A 647 -41.85 -23.36 18.39
N LEU A 648 -41.35 -22.12 18.31
CA LEU A 648 -40.75 -21.41 19.44
C LEU A 648 -41.80 -20.70 20.30
N GLN A 649 -41.52 -20.62 21.61
CA GLN A 649 -42.26 -19.78 22.55
C GLN A 649 -41.94 -18.29 22.35
N HIS A 650 -42.88 -17.42 22.72
CA HIS A 650 -42.71 -15.96 22.69
C HIS A 650 -42.13 -15.42 21.38
N HIS A 651 -42.57 -15.96 20.23
CA HIS A 651 -42.15 -15.50 18.90
C HIS A 651 -40.64 -15.45 18.67
N GLY A 652 -39.87 -16.33 19.34
CA GLY A 652 -38.42 -16.45 19.17
C GLY A 652 -37.58 -15.63 20.15
N GLU A 653 -38.17 -15.02 21.19
CA GLU A 653 -37.41 -14.35 22.26
C GLU A 653 -36.61 -15.34 23.12
N VAL A 654 -37.11 -16.56 23.28
CA VAL A 654 -36.45 -17.64 24.03
C VAL A 654 -36.35 -18.88 23.15
N LEU A 655 -35.20 -19.57 23.20
CA LEU A 655 -34.98 -20.84 22.52
C LEU A 655 -35.67 -21.99 23.29
N SER A 656 -36.99 -21.92 23.44
CA SER A 656 -37.83 -22.93 24.08
C SER A 656 -38.97 -23.35 23.16
N LEU A 657 -39.28 -24.64 23.15
CA LEU A 657 -40.26 -25.24 22.23
C LEU A 657 -41.65 -25.26 22.85
N ASN A 658 -42.68 -24.84 22.10
CA ASN A 658 -44.08 -24.91 22.54
C ASN A 658 -44.75 -26.20 22.02
N ASN A 659 -44.79 -26.38 20.70
CA ASN A 659 -45.51 -27.46 20.04
C ASN A 659 -44.59 -28.60 19.57
N ARG A 660 -44.04 -29.35 20.52
CA ARG A 660 -43.06 -30.42 20.23
C ARG A 660 -43.58 -31.47 19.23
N ARG A 661 -44.85 -31.85 19.29
CA ARG A 661 -45.44 -32.87 18.39
C ARG A 661 -45.45 -32.42 16.92
N PHE A 662 -45.90 -31.19 16.66
CA PHE A 662 -45.91 -30.61 15.31
C PHE A 662 -44.50 -30.44 14.76
N LEU A 663 -43.54 -30.05 15.62
CA LEU A 663 -42.13 -29.98 15.22
C LEU A 663 -41.61 -31.34 14.75
N MET A 664 -41.93 -32.44 15.45
CA MET A 664 -41.47 -33.78 15.04
C MET A 664 -42.05 -34.20 13.69
N ILE A 665 -43.35 -33.97 13.47
CA ILE A 665 -44.02 -34.26 12.18
C ILE A 665 -43.40 -33.41 11.06
N PHE A 666 -43.19 -32.11 11.33
CA PHE A 666 -42.59 -31.21 10.37
C PHE A 666 -41.15 -31.60 10.02
N ILE A 667 -40.32 -31.94 11.01
CA ILE A 667 -38.94 -32.40 10.78
C ILE A 667 -38.94 -33.66 9.91
N TYR A 668 -39.85 -34.62 10.15
CA TYR A 668 -39.95 -35.84 9.36
C TYR A 668 -40.25 -35.56 7.88
N PHE A 669 -41.26 -34.75 7.57
CA PHE A 669 -41.58 -34.42 6.18
C PHE A 669 -40.52 -33.51 5.52
N ASN A 670 -40.00 -32.55 6.29
CA ASN A 670 -38.99 -31.61 5.81
C ASN A 670 -37.64 -32.30 5.55
N PHE A 671 -37.34 -33.44 6.19
CA PHE A 671 -36.13 -34.23 5.96
C PHE A 671 -35.95 -34.61 4.48
N PHE A 672 -37.01 -35.08 3.82
CA PHE A 672 -36.94 -35.48 2.41
C PHE A 672 -36.62 -34.28 1.49
N LEU A 673 -37.24 -33.12 1.75
CA LEU A 673 -36.95 -31.89 1.01
C LEU A 673 -35.55 -31.35 1.29
N ASP A 674 -35.09 -31.46 2.54
CA ASP A 674 -33.75 -31.04 2.97
C ASP A 674 -32.64 -31.89 2.37
N ALA A 675 -32.87 -33.18 2.12
CA ALA A 675 -31.88 -34.01 1.45
C ALA A 675 -31.57 -33.49 0.02
N PHE A 676 -32.60 -33.14 -0.76
CA PHE A 676 -32.43 -32.55 -2.09
C PHE A 676 -31.80 -31.15 -2.04
N LEU A 677 -32.28 -30.28 -1.15
CA LEU A 677 -31.72 -28.94 -0.99
C LEU A 677 -30.28 -28.96 -0.46
N GLY A 678 -29.94 -29.97 0.36
CA GLY A 678 -28.59 -30.19 0.86
C GLY A 678 -27.59 -30.47 -0.25
N PHE A 679 -27.98 -31.23 -1.27
CA PHE A 679 -27.15 -31.46 -2.47
C PHE A 679 -26.86 -30.15 -3.22
N ILE A 680 -27.88 -29.35 -3.50
CA ILE A 680 -27.72 -28.03 -4.15
C ILE A 680 -26.87 -27.10 -3.28
N SER A 681 -27.10 -27.08 -1.96
CA SER A 681 -26.32 -26.28 -1.02
C SER A 681 -24.84 -26.68 -0.98
N SER A 682 -24.51 -27.95 -1.21
CA SER A 682 -23.12 -28.42 -1.28
C SER A 682 -22.39 -27.84 -2.50
N ILE A 683 -23.04 -27.82 -3.67
CA ILE A 683 -22.51 -27.18 -4.88
C ILE A 683 -22.33 -25.68 -4.66
N LEU A 684 -23.33 -25.00 -4.08
CA LEU A 684 -23.23 -23.58 -3.75
C LEU A 684 -22.13 -23.28 -2.73
N ARG A 685 -21.86 -24.19 -1.78
CA ARG A 685 -20.73 -24.07 -0.84
C ARG A 685 -19.40 -24.09 -1.58
N LEU A 686 -19.22 -25.00 -2.54
CA LEU A 686 -18.00 -25.08 -3.35
C LEU A 686 -17.81 -23.79 -4.17
N ILE A 687 -18.84 -23.35 -4.88
CA ILE A 687 -18.79 -22.13 -5.71
C ILE A 687 -18.44 -20.90 -4.85
N LYS A 688 -19.12 -20.71 -3.70
CA LYS A 688 -18.83 -19.61 -2.77
C LYS A 688 -17.40 -19.67 -2.23
N SER A 689 -16.89 -20.87 -1.96
CA SER A 689 -15.51 -21.07 -1.49
C SER A 689 -14.49 -20.69 -2.56
N VAL A 690 -14.73 -21.07 -3.83
CA VAL A 690 -13.83 -20.73 -4.95
C VAL A 690 -13.83 -19.21 -5.20
N ILE A 691 -15.02 -18.59 -5.27
CA ILE A 691 -15.14 -17.13 -5.44
C ILE A 691 -14.47 -16.39 -4.28
N GLY A 692 -14.70 -16.83 -3.03
CA GLY A 692 -14.05 -16.28 -1.85
C GLY A 692 -12.54 -16.42 -1.91
N GLY A 693 -12.02 -17.59 -2.30
CA GLY A 693 -10.59 -17.83 -2.45
C GLY A 693 -9.93 -16.92 -3.47
N ILE A 694 -10.54 -16.76 -4.66
CA ILE A 694 -10.03 -15.88 -5.73
C ILE A 694 -10.02 -14.42 -5.27
N ILE A 695 -11.13 -13.95 -4.68
CA ILE A 695 -11.23 -12.55 -4.25
C ILE A 695 -10.29 -12.27 -3.07
N TYR A 696 -10.12 -13.18 -2.11
CA TYR A 696 -9.29 -12.92 -0.93
C TYR A 696 -7.81 -13.30 -1.11
N MET A 697 -7.40 -13.81 -2.28
CA MET A 697 -6.03 -14.28 -2.52
C MET A 697 -4.95 -13.21 -2.27
N CYS A 698 -5.21 -11.94 -2.63
CA CYS A 698 -4.25 -10.85 -2.42
C CYS A 698 -4.14 -10.39 -0.96
N ARG A 699 -5.01 -10.87 -0.06
CA ARG A 699 -5.14 -10.38 1.32
C ARG A 699 -4.51 -11.35 2.30
N LEU A 700 -3.52 -10.86 3.05
CA LEU A 700 -2.83 -11.63 4.09
C LEU A 700 -3.52 -11.60 5.46
N ASP A 701 -4.55 -10.77 5.65
CA ASP A 701 -5.27 -10.65 6.93
C ASP A 701 -6.34 -11.72 7.13
N TYR A 702 -6.65 -12.50 6.10
CA TYR A 702 -7.62 -13.58 6.14
C TYR A 702 -6.99 -14.86 5.62
N SER A 703 -7.15 -15.97 6.36
CA SER A 703 -6.70 -17.26 5.89
C SER A 703 -7.80 -17.99 5.10
N PRO A 704 -7.56 -18.38 3.83
CA PRO A 704 -8.54 -19.13 3.04
C PRO A 704 -8.78 -20.56 3.56
N LEU A 705 -7.89 -21.08 4.41
CA LEU A 705 -7.94 -22.44 4.96
C LEU A 705 -8.92 -22.57 6.16
N GLY A 706 -9.41 -21.45 6.70
CA GLY A 706 -10.33 -21.40 7.84
C GLY A 706 -9.66 -21.50 9.22
N ARG A 707 -10.42 -21.21 10.29
CA ARG A 707 -9.87 -20.88 11.64
C ARG A 707 -8.98 -21.95 12.29
N LYS A 708 -9.27 -23.23 12.07
CA LYS A 708 -8.46 -24.33 12.66
C LYS A 708 -7.16 -24.59 11.90
N LEU A 709 -7.07 -24.16 10.64
CA LEU A 709 -5.93 -24.39 9.74
C LEU A 709 -5.16 -23.09 9.44
N GLU A 710 -5.46 -22.00 10.15
CA GLU A 710 -4.77 -20.70 10.03
C GLU A 710 -3.24 -20.81 10.19
N THR A 711 -2.76 -21.77 10.99
CA THR A 711 -1.32 -21.96 11.21
C THR A 711 -0.60 -22.59 10.01
N MET A 712 -1.32 -23.22 9.09
CA MET A 712 -0.73 -23.78 7.85
C MET A 712 -0.54 -22.70 6.78
N ASP A 713 -1.17 -21.54 6.95
CA ASP A 713 -1.05 -20.43 6.02
C ASP A 713 0.17 -19.56 6.38
N GLY A 714 1.21 -19.65 5.55
CA GLY A 714 2.43 -18.85 5.69
C GLY A 714 2.17 -17.35 5.54
N GLY A 715 1.19 -16.95 4.73
CA GLY A 715 0.81 -15.56 4.53
C GLY A 715 0.17 -14.94 5.77
N PHE A 716 -0.84 -15.62 6.32
CA PHE A 716 -1.52 -15.19 7.55
C PHE A 716 -0.60 -15.26 8.78
N SER A 717 0.27 -16.27 8.88
CA SER A 717 1.27 -16.37 9.94
C SER A 717 2.27 -15.19 9.90
N ALA A 718 2.74 -14.81 8.71
CA ALA A 718 3.59 -13.64 8.53
C ALA A 718 2.87 -12.32 8.93
N TYR A 719 1.59 -12.19 8.60
CA TYR A 719 0.76 -11.06 9.02
C TYR A 719 0.60 -10.99 10.55
N CYS A 720 0.34 -12.11 11.22
CA CYS A 720 0.28 -12.18 12.69
C CYS A 720 1.61 -11.78 13.32
N GLY A 721 2.74 -12.27 12.79
CA GLY A 721 4.08 -11.86 13.22
C GLY A 721 4.32 -10.36 13.08
N PHE A 722 3.87 -9.77 11.97
CA PHE A 722 3.93 -8.32 11.74
C PHE A 722 3.11 -7.54 12.79
N ILE A 723 1.84 -7.89 13.03
CA ILE A 723 1.01 -7.15 14.00
C ILE A 723 1.55 -7.30 15.42
N HIS A 724 2.01 -8.48 15.82
CA HIS A 724 2.57 -8.68 17.15
C HIS A 724 3.88 -7.90 17.34
N THR A 725 4.78 -7.89 16.36
CA THR A 725 6.03 -7.11 16.47
C THR A 725 5.76 -5.61 16.51
N GLU A 726 4.84 -5.09 15.68
CA GLU A 726 4.38 -3.69 15.77
C GLU A 726 3.79 -3.39 17.16
N CYS A 727 2.95 -4.26 17.71
CA CYS A 727 2.38 -4.06 19.03
C CYS A 727 3.44 -4.05 20.14
N ALA A 728 4.45 -4.92 20.05
CA ALA A 728 5.50 -5.03 21.07
C ALA A 728 6.40 -3.78 21.11
N HIS A 729 6.80 -3.26 19.95
CA HIS A 729 7.73 -2.13 19.88
C HIS A 729 7.05 -0.76 19.80
N ARG A 730 5.77 -0.72 19.41
CA ARG A 730 5.09 0.52 19.06
C ARG A 730 3.81 0.77 19.85
N HIS A 731 3.69 0.18 21.05
CA HIS A 731 2.56 0.44 21.91
C HIS A 731 2.51 1.93 22.31
N PRO A 732 1.50 2.71 21.89
CA PRO A 732 1.51 4.18 22.02
C PRO A 732 1.54 4.65 23.47
N VAL A 733 0.91 3.89 24.39
CA VAL A 733 0.93 4.20 25.82
C VAL A 733 2.32 4.01 26.41
N MET A 734 3.03 2.94 26.02
CA MET A 734 4.36 2.65 26.55
C MET A 734 5.34 3.70 26.06
N LEU A 735 5.31 4.02 24.75
CA LEU A 735 6.14 5.05 24.16
C LEU A 735 5.90 6.42 24.80
N ALA A 736 4.63 6.82 25.00
CA ALA A 736 4.30 8.09 25.62
C ALA A 736 4.78 8.18 27.08
N VAL A 737 4.64 7.10 27.86
CA VAL A 737 5.11 7.06 29.26
C VAL A 737 6.63 7.14 29.33
N VAL A 738 7.34 6.31 28.57
CA VAL A 738 8.81 6.28 28.54
C VAL A 738 9.36 7.60 28.02
N SER A 739 8.81 8.14 26.93
CA SER A 739 9.24 9.42 26.39
C SER A 739 9.03 10.55 27.39
N HIS A 740 7.88 10.57 28.08
CA HIS A 740 7.61 11.59 29.09
C HIS A 740 8.59 11.50 30.27
N LEU A 741 8.84 10.30 30.79
CA LEU A 741 9.81 10.08 31.87
C LEU A 741 11.22 10.52 31.45
N TYR A 742 11.66 10.11 30.25
CA TYR A 742 12.96 10.46 29.71
C TYR A 742 13.12 11.97 29.53
N THR A 743 12.14 12.63 28.89
CA THR A 743 12.15 14.07 28.67
C THR A 743 12.20 14.84 29.99
N GLN A 744 11.46 14.42 31.02
CA GLN A 744 11.51 15.06 32.35
C GLN A 744 12.90 14.95 32.99
N ILE A 745 13.54 13.78 32.92
CA ILE A 745 14.89 13.57 33.44
C ILE A 745 15.89 14.43 32.67
N LYS A 746 15.83 14.41 31.33
CA LYS A 746 16.81 15.12 30.49
C LYS A 746 16.68 16.64 30.60
N ILE A 747 15.46 17.17 30.70
CA ILE A 747 15.23 18.60 30.95
C ILE A 747 15.82 19.02 32.30
N LYS A 748 15.71 18.18 33.35
CA LYS A 748 16.33 18.47 34.64
C LYS A 748 17.85 18.49 34.55
N GLU A 749 18.44 17.49 33.89
CA GLU A 749 19.89 17.41 33.67
C GLU A 749 20.41 18.64 32.91
N LEU A 750 19.75 19.03 31.81
CA LEU A 750 20.11 20.20 31.03
C LEU A 750 19.99 21.50 31.83
N LYS A 751 18.95 21.64 32.65
CA LYS A 751 18.78 22.80 33.54
C LYS A 751 19.86 22.87 34.62
N MET A 752 20.24 21.74 35.21
CA MET A 752 21.32 21.67 36.20
C MET A 752 22.68 22.03 35.56
N ASN A 753 22.96 21.50 34.36
CA ASN A 753 24.18 21.83 33.64
C ASN A 753 24.27 23.31 33.26
N MET A 754 23.15 23.96 32.92
CA MET A 754 23.10 25.40 32.67
C MET A 754 23.18 26.24 33.95
N MET A 755 22.63 25.74 35.08
CA MET A 755 22.77 26.38 36.39
C MET A 755 24.23 26.38 36.85
N ASN A 756 24.98 25.31 36.54
CA ASN A 756 26.41 25.21 36.81
C ASN A 756 27.27 26.05 35.84
N SER A 757 26.74 26.47 34.68
CA SER A 757 27.46 27.30 33.71
C SER A 757 27.24 28.81 33.90
N ASN A 758 26.63 29.26 35.01
CA ASN A 758 26.32 30.66 35.34
C ASN A 758 25.45 31.43 34.31
N ASP A 759 24.81 30.74 33.37
CA ASP A 759 23.99 31.36 32.30
C ASP A 759 22.54 31.71 32.73
N LEU A 760 22.15 31.44 33.98
CA LEU A 760 20.78 31.63 34.50
C LEU A 760 20.74 32.58 35.70
N SER A 761 19.81 33.55 35.67
CA SER A 761 19.56 34.47 36.77
C SER A 761 18.98 33.77 38.01
N ILE A 762 19.36 34.26 39.20
CA ILE A 762 19.06 33.72 40.53
C ILE A 762 17.54 33.55 40.79
N ASP A 763 16.70 34.39 40.17
CA ASP A 763 15.23 34.30 40.30
C ASP A 763 14.64 33.05 39.63
N LYS A 764 15.16 32.64 38.48
CA LYS A 764 14.69 31.44 37.77
C LYS A 764 15.06 30.16 38.51
N THR A 765 16.16 30.17 39.25
CA THR A 765 16.59 29.02 40.07
C THR A 765 15.67 28.77 41.27
N ASN A 766 15.07 29.82 41.83
CA ASN A 766 14.10 29.70 42.93
C ASN A 766 12.74 29.18 42.45
N GLU A 767 12.25 29.63 41.28
CA GLU A 767 11.02 29.07 40.65
C GLU A 767 11.13 27.56 40.34
N ILE A 768 12.32 27.08 39.93
CA ILE A 768 12.53 25.67 39.59
C ILE A 768 12.50 24.77 40.82
N LYS A 769 13.07 25.21 41.95
CA LYS A 769 12.99 24.48 43.23
C LYS A 769 11.55 24.39 43.74
N LEU A 770 10.75 25.45 43.59
CA LEU A 770 9.33 25.49 43.98
C LEU A 770 8.42 24.57 43.14
N LYS A 771 8.78 24.24 41.90
CA LYS A 771 7.98 23.36 41.01
C LYS A 771 8.09 21.85 41.29
N SER A 772 8.92 21.41 42.25
CA SER A 772 8.95 20.01 42.67
C SER A 772 7.65 19.66 43.41
N GLN A 773 6.69 19.02 42.72
CA GLN A 773 5.42 18.61 43.34
C GLN A 773 5.67 17.83 44.62
N SER A 774 5.14 18.37 45.73
CA SER A 774 5.26 17.80 47.07
C SER A 774 4.78 16.34 47.11
N ARG A 775 5.44 15.51 47.93
CA ARG A 775 5.08 14.10 48.13
C ARG A 775 3.60 13.94 48.53
N TYR A 776 3.05 14.91 49.26
CA TYR A 776 1.65 14.90 49.70
C TYR A 776 0.67 14.99 48.52
N VAL A 777 0.94 15.84 47.52
CA VAL A 777 0.08 15.97 46.33
C VAL A 777 0.00 14.65 45.56
N ARG A 778 1.11 13.91 45.47
CA ARG A 778 1.14 12.59 44.80
C ARG A 778 0.32 11.55 45.57
N LYS A 779 0.41 11.54 46.91
CA LYS A 779 -0.41 10.66 47.77
C LYS A 779 -1.90 10.95 47.62
N TRP A 780 -2.29 12.21 47.58
CA TRP A 780 -3.69 12.61 47.35
C TRP A 780 -4.19 12.20 45.96
N LYS A 781 -3.42 12.44 44.90
CA LYS A 781 -3.78 11.98 43.53
C LYS A 781 -3.98 10.46 43.46
N LEU A 782 -3.13 9.70 44.16
CA LEU A 782 -3.24 8.25 44.24
C LEU A 782 -4.50 7.81 45.00
N ALA A 783 -4.84 8.47 46.11
CA ALA A 783 -6.06 8.19 46.86
C ALA A 783 -7.32 8.47 46.03
N VAL A 784 -7.36 9.60 45.30
CA VAL A 784 -8.46 9.92 44.36
C VAL A 784 -8.57 8.88 43.25
N PHE A 785 -7.45 8.44 42.67
CA PHE A 785 -7.46 7.41 41.63
C PHE A 785 -8.02 6.07 42.14
N LEU A 786 -7.62 5.64 43.34
CA LEU A 786 -8.07 4.38 43.93
C LEU A 786 -9.53 4.40 44.39
N THR A 787 -10.02 5.54 44.89
CA THR A 787 -11.42 5.69 45.28
C THR A 787 -12.35 5.64 44.06
N GLN A 788 -11.91 6.17 42.92
CA GLN A 788 -12.66 6.09 41.66
C GLN A 788 -12.56 4.73 40.96
N ASN A 789 -11.53 3.92 41.27
CA ASN A 789 -11.31 2.63 40.62
C ASN A 789 -11.03 1.52 41.67
N PRO A 790 -12.08 0.96 42.32
CA PRO A 790 -11.92 0.08 43.47
C PRO A 790 -11.22 -1.25 43.15
N THR A 791 -11.38 -1.78 41.93
CA THR A 791 -10.76 -3.05 41.51
C THR A 791 -9.23 -2.98 41.55
N PHE A 792 -8.63 -1.82 41.24
CA PHE A 792 -7.17 -1.65 41.31
C PHE A 792 -6.63 -1.66 42.74
N VAL A 793 -7.45 -1.44 43.76
CA VAL A 793 -7.01 -1.57 45.15
C VAL A 793 -6.60 -3.01 45.44
N PHE A 794 -7.39 -3.98 44.99
CA PHE A 794 -7.10 -5.40 45.15
C PHE A 794 -5.83 -5.78 44.40
N PHE A 795 -5.74 -5.46 43.11
CA PHE A 795 -4.56 -5.75 42.29
C PHE A 795 -3.29 -5.09 42.85
N ARG A 796 -3.37 -3.85 43.34
CA ARG A 796 -2.23 -3.17 43.96
C ARG A 796 -1.77 -3.85 45.24
N LYS A 797 -2.70 -4.24 46.13
CA LYS A 797 -2.34 -4.96 47.36
C LYS A 797 -1.69 -6.30 47.03
N ALA A 798 -2.25 -7.05 46.10
CA ALA A 798 -1.68 -8.32 45.63
C ALA A 798 -0.27 -8.14 45.05
N PHE A 799 -0.09 -7.14 44.17
CA PHE A 799 1.21 -6.85 43.56
C PHE A 799 2.26 -6.39 44.57
N LEU A 800 1.90 -5.52 45.53
CA LEU A 800 2.81 -5.12 46.60
C LEU A 800 3.21 -6.31 47.48
N ASN A 801 2.28 -7.23 47.77
CA ASN A 801 2.60 -8.45 48.51
C ASN A 801 3.57 -9.35 47.73
N GLN A 802 3.41 -9.46 46.40
CA GLN A 802 4.33 -10.21 45.55
C GLN A 802 5.74 -9.60 45.52
N LEU A 803 5.85 -8.29 45.31
CA LEU A 803 7.14 -7.58 45.37
C LEU A 803 7.83 -7.80 46.72
N HIS A 804 7.08 -7.73 47.82
CA HIS A 804 7.65 -7.99 49.14
C HIS A 804 8.14 -9.43 49.31
N ILE A 805 7.51 -10.42 48.68
CA ILE A 805 7.98 -11.81 48.69
C ILE A 805 9.25 -11.97 47.85
N GLU A 806 9.34 -11.30 46.70
CA GLU A 806 10.55 -11.31 45.86
C GLU A 806 11.72 -10.61 46.53
N ASP A 807 11.50 -9.45 47.16
CA ASP A 807 12.53 -8.74 47.94
C ASP A 807 13.04 -9.63 49.09
N VAL A 808 12.17 -10.37 49.76
CA VAL A 808 12.56 -11.32 50.83
C VAL A 808 13.35 -12.50 50.25
N ARG A 809 12.99 -13.03 49.07
CA ARG A 809 13.80 -14.08 48.41
C ARG A 809 15.18 -13.57 48.02
N TYR A 810 15.24 -12.39 47.40
CA TYR A 810 16.50 -11.78 46.98
C TYR A 810 17.43 -11.46 48.17
N LEU A 811 16.86 -11.01 49.29
CA LEU A 811 17.62 -10.79 50.52
C LEU A 811 18.08 -12.10 51.18
N ASN A 812 17.29 -13.18 51.08
CA ASN A 812 17.71 -14.51 51.54
C ASN A 812 18.82 -15.12 50.66
N ASP A 813 18.85 -14.80 49.36
CA ASP A 813 19.88 -15.29 48.43
C ASP A 813 21.22 -14.53 48.58
N ILE A 814 21.22 -13.30 49.11
CA ILE A 814 22.43 -12.46 49.26
C ILE A 814 23.17 -12.69 50.59
N ASP A 815 22.50 -13.11 51.66
CA ASP A 815 23.11 -13.23 53.00
C ASP A 815 22.96 -14.64 53.61
N ASN A 816 23.92 -15.51 53.31
CA ASN A 816 24.06 -16.81 53.99
C ASN A 816 24.78 -16.72 55.37
N ASN A 817 25.26 -15.53 55.79
CA ASN A 817 26.16 -15.42 56.94
C ASN A 817 25.57 -14.78 58.22
N ASP A 818 24.31 -14.33 58.25
CA ASP A 818 23.83 -13.58 59.42
C ASP A 818 22.37 -13.89 59.84
N LYS A 819 22.19 -15.07 60.46
CA LYS A 819 20.88 -15.61 60.90
C LYS A 819 20.12 -14.70 61.89
N SER A 820 20.81 -13.83 62.63
CA SER A 820 20.20 -12.97 63.67
C SER A 820 19.49 -11.73 63.10
N ASN A 821 20.04 -11.15 62.02
CA ASN A 821 19.44 -10.00 61.32
C ASN A 821 18.22 -10.40 60.49
N ILE A 822 18.20 -11.64 60.01
CA ILE A 822 17.08 -12.27 59.28
C ILE A 822 15.82 -12.32 60.17
N GLN A 823 15.92 -12.84 61.40
CA GLN A 823 14.77 -12.94 62.31
C GLN A 823 14.21 -11.57 62.74
N ARG A 824 15.07 -10.58 62.97
CA ARG A 824 14.63 -9.22 63.32
C ARG A 824 13.95 -8.50 62.16
N ARG A 825 14.45 -8.62 60.94
CA ARG A 825 13.80 -8.06 59.75
C ARG A 825 12.51 -8.80 59.42
N LEU A 826 12.52 -10.14 59.43
CA LEU A 826 11.33 -10.97 59.22
C LEU A 826 10.22 -10.68 60.23
N SER A 827 10.54 -10.50 61.52
CA SER A 827 9.52 -10.19 62.55
C SER A 827 8.79 -8.85 62.31
N VAL A 828 9.51 -7.84 61.83
CA VAL A 828 8.94 -6.53 61.42
C VAL A 828 8.08 -6.67 60.16
N TYR A 829 8.47 -7.53 59.22
CA TYR A 829 7.69 -7.83 58.02
C TYR A 829 6.46 -8.71 58.30
N THR A 830 6.53 -9.70 59.18
CA THR A 830 5.38 -10.53 59.61
C THR A 830 4.33 -9.72 60.37
N ARG A 831 4.73 -8.71 61.17
CA ARG A 831 3.78 -7.78 61.79
C ARG A 831 3.03 -6.92 60.77
N ARG A 832 3.62 -6.61 59.61
CA ARG A 832 2.93 -5.93 58.51
C ARG A 832 2.04 -6.89 57.71
N MET A 833 2.44 -8.15 57.61
CA MET A 833 1.64 -9.21 56.96
C MET A 833 0.38 -9.58 57.77
N SER A 834 0.44 -9.60 59.11
CA SER A 834 -0.74 -9.89 59.95
C SER A 834 -1.84 -8.82 59.84
N ALA A 835 -1.46 -7.55 59.66
CA ALA A 835 -2.40 -6.47 59.37
C ALA A 835 -3.05 -6.57 57.98
N ALA A 836 -2.41 -7.24 57.01
CA ALA A 836 -2.94 -7.47 55.66
C ALA A 836 -3.75 -8.76 55.53
N ARG A 837 -3.46 -9.79 56.34
CA ARG A 837 -4.11 -11.11 56.31
C ARG A 837 -5.57 -11.14 56.78
N LEU A 838 -6.07 -10.11 57.44
CA LEU A 838 -7.47 -10.04 57.89
C LEU A 838 -8.51 -9.87 56.75
N SER A 839 -8.12 -9.98 55.47
CA SER A 839 -9.05 -9.75 54.34
C SER A 839 -8.97 -10.75 53.17
N ILE A 840 -8.24 -11.88 53.29
CA ILE A 840 -8.14 -12.85 52.20
C ILE A 840 -8.25 -14.28 52.73
N VAL A 841 -9.46 -14.83 52.69
CA VAL A 841 -9.71 -16.27 52.56
C VAL A 841 -10.40 -16.47 51.22
N SER A 842 -9.62 -16.79 50.18
CA SER A 842 -10.09 -17.62 49.05
C SER A 842 -8.88 -18.03 48.19
N ASP A 843 -8.49 -19.31 48.24
CA ASP A 843 -7.41 -19.90 47.44
C ASP A 843 -7.64 -19.85 45.91
N ASN A 844 -8.82 -19.44 45.45
CA ASN A 844 -9.18 -19.41 44.04
C ASN A 844 -8.51 -18.27 43.25
N SER A 845 -8.04 -17.20 43.90
CA SER A 845 -7.39 -16.08 43.20
C SER A 845 -5.95 -16.39 42.75
N LEU A 846 -5.28 -17.35 43.39
CA LEU A 846 -3.89 -17.72 43.05
C LEU A 846 -3.84 -18.54 41.75
N LYS A 847 -4.80 -19.46 41.53
CA LYS A 847 -4.96 -20.19 40.27
C LYS A 847 -5.31 -19.27 39.09
N TYR A 848 -6.08 -18.21 39.34
CA TYR A 848 -6.37 -17.18 38.35
C TYR A 848 -5.13 -16.36 37.96
N LEU A 849 -4.18 -16.17 38.87
CA LEU A 849 -2.92 -15.46 38.59
C LEU A 849 -1.88 -16.34 37.89
N GLU A 850 -1.85 -17.65 38.13
CA GLU A 850 -0.98 -18.57 37.39
C GLU A 850 -1.42 -18.77 35.93
N ALA A 851 -2.73 -18.74 35.65
CA ALA A 851 -3.25 -18.73 34.28
C ALA A 851 -2.94 -17.42 33.50
N TYR A 852 -2.55 -16.37 34.23
CA TYR A 852 -2.17 -15.05 33.69
C TYR A 852 -0.71 -14.68 33.98
N ARG A 853 0.17 -15.67 34.22
CA ARG A 853 1.63 -15.45 34.17
C ARG A 853 2.00 -14.99 32.75
N PHE A 854 2.16 -13.67 32.62
CA PHE A 854 2.55 -12.94 31.42
C PHE A 854 3.96 -13.29 30.94
#